data_AF-A0A5J4ZIH0-F1
#
_entry.id   AF-A0A5J4ZIH0-F1
#
_cell.length_a   1.000
_cell.length_b   1.000
_cell.length_c   1.000
_cell.angle_alpha   90.00
_cell.angle_beta   90.00
_cell.angle_gamma   90.00
#
_symmetry.space_group_name_H-M   'P 1'
#
loop_
_entity.id
_entity.type
_entity.pdbx_description
1 polymer ?
#
loop_
_entity_poly.entity_id
_entity_poly.type
_entity_poly.pdbx_seq_one_letter_code
_entity_poly.pdbx_strand_id
1 'polypeptide(L)'
;MEEEESMLWRSTSSESNWTVSATVGRVMSTLLGARPKKLEDAISRLDIAPKRGLLGVSLEQSLWFLHKYIGDAAESSSSLDQILVPIIEHSLKHKESKHGNQALILLNWLFQDELLFQALAANLAGIILRKDDHYVALGWCTLVRGLVEYEKNMNQFITNGIREKYNALLKIFCSCITHLLSILCNGSTFQGGFELPTRLSVAAADCIIAFTVALSKNDLAVNRSDNRPKSSTSNTSNLPITLVPATSSEKKVKTTCKSPNVSNNMEMKLLLWDHLDDLIVLVQRLTAWSRKSRYLHAKGLERVLNWLQGTKRHYGCFQNEAGSPMLKTGVLLLSSCWKHYGMLLYLEDNRFSQHYGELLDQYLSGIQFYADNNTEERTENKDSGIETIKFFLNCLSLLLGRFDGKRFESAMSEYRLQIYRVLTSQLNCADEDVIDGAVCILKAVIFKSNFSSAIGSLPDTRQMDSVLPLLLNLLDERDGTARAVVMLVAECCSMSTDSWCLEEVLKRLASGSVLQRRNAVDVISELIRISPDLIYCRQDIANHLLERLGDEELVIREQASNLIPMMDPSLVLPALVLLVYSSDERLQPSASNAFVSVLKYHNQKFEVICMLLDCLSNICQNPDLPKASVDGGEAEAKLDTNRVLKLIPEWSKSVEDWNLLIEPLIDKMFAEPSNATIVRFLSYISEHLAEAADAVFHQLLLHTRGQKEIDESFFTRWESRTYTSDVSVELQHSLFDQSLPIAYSQAASTESF
;
A
#
# COMPACT_ATOMS: atom_id res chain seq x y z
N MET A 1 -54.57 50.42 -49.09
CA MET A 1 -53.55 49.53 -49.68
C MET A 1 -52.38 49.52 -48.69
N GLU A 2 -52.70 49.01 -47.51
CA GLU A 2 -51.94 48.95 -46.26
C GLU A 2 -52.81 47.98 -45.45
N GLU A 3 -52.73 46.68 -45.75
CA GLU A 3 -53.34 45.59 -44.95
C GLU A 3 -52.99 44.17 -45.42
N GLU A 4 -51.97 43.97 -46.26
CA GLU A 4 -51.55 42.62 -46.70
C GLU A 4 -50.12 42.20 -46.31
N GLU A 5 -49.31 43.05 -45.66
CA GLU A 5 -47.98 42.65 -45.16
C GLU A 5 -47.95 42.25 -43.67
N SER A 6 -49.06 42.34 -42.94
CA SER A 6 -49.13 42.01 -41.50
C SER A 6 -49.65 40.61 -41.19
N MET A 7 -49.85 39.73 -42.19
CA MET A 7 -50.51 38.42 -42.01
C MET A 7 -49.66 37.18 -42.33
N LEU A 8 -48.33 37.31 -42.43
CA LEU A 8 -47.42 36.19 -42.72
C LEU A 8 -46.46 35.79 -41.58
N TRP A 9 -46.67 36.33 -40.37
CA TRP A 9 -45.89 36.01 -39.16
C TRP A 9 -46.72 35.38 -38.04
N ARG A 10 -47.73 34.58 -38.40
CA ARG A 10 -48.51 33.80 -37.41
C ARG A 10 -48.75 32.37 -37.90
N SER A 11 -47.65 31.64 -38.09
CA SER A 11 -47.68 30.20 -38.31
C SER A 11 -46.56 29.55 -37.48
N THR A 12 -46.97 28.61 -36.62
CA THR A 12 -46.17 27.48 -36.13
C THR A 12 -44.82 27.78 -35.45
N SER A 13 -44.88 28.05 -34.15
CA SER A 13 -43.71 28.10 -33.23
C SER A 13 -42.82 26.84 -33.24
N SER A 14 -43.26 25.73 -33.84
CA SER A 14 -42.47 24.51 -34.02
C SER A 14 -41.60 24.51 -35.29
N GLU A 15 -42.00 25.18 -36.37
CA GLU A 15 -41.29 25.17 -37.66
C GLU A 15 -40.14 26.20 -37.70
N SER A 16 -40.30 27.34 -37.02
CA SER A 16 -39.23 28.32 -36.82
C SER A 16 -38.08 27.77 -35.99
N ASN A 17 -38.38 26.97 -34.95
CA ASN A 17 -37.36 26.37 -34.10
C ASN A 17 -36.54 25.28 -34.83
N TRP A 18 -37.18 24.53 -35.74
CA TRP A 18 -36.50 23.49 -36.50
C TRP A 18 -35.55 24.06 -37.56
N THR A 19 -35.96 25.12 -38.28
CA THR A 19 -35.12 25.80 -39.27
C THR A 19 -33.92 26.50 -38.64
N VAL A 20 -34.08 27.09 -37.45
CA VAL A 20 -32.98 27.65 -36.65
C VAL A 20 -32.05 26.54 -36.17
N SER A 21 -32.58 25.44 -35.62
CA SER A 21 -31.76 24.31 -35.12
C SER A 21 -30.96 23.62 -36.23
N ALA A 22 -31.55 23.41 -37.42
CA ALA A 22 -30.86 22.86 -38.59
C ALA A 22 -29.79 23.81 -39.16
N THR A 23 -29.92 25.12 -38.91
CA THR A 23 -28.91 26.11 -39.29
C THR A 23 -27.77 26.15 -38.27
N VAL A 24 -28.06 26.11 -36.98
CA VAL A 24 -27.06 25.98 -35.90
C VAL A 24 -26.23 24.70 -36.09
N GLY A 25 -26.86 23.56 -36.37
CA GLY A 25 -26.15 22.29 -36.60
C GLY A 25 -25.17 22.36 -37.76
N ARG A 26 -25.55 22.98 -38.89
CA ARG A 26 -24.66 23.19 -40.05
C ARG A 26 -23.50 24.11 -39.73
N VAL A 27 -23.75 25.21 -39.01
CA VAL A 27 -22.71 26.14 -38.55
C VAL A 27 -21.71 25.44 -37.63
N MET A 28 -22.20 24.70 -36.63
CA MET A 28 -21.33 23.99 -35.69
C MET A 28 -20.49 22.91 -36.39
N SER A 29 -21.06 22.18 -37.34
CA SER A 29 -20.32 21.21 -38.16
C SER A 29 -19.22 21.87 -38.99
N THR A 30 -19.48 23.04 -39.59
CA THR A 30 -18.48 23.79 -40.38
C THR A 30 -17.35 24.31 -39.50
N LEU A 31 -17.67 24.86 -38.32
CA LEU A 31 -16.69 25.43 -37.40
C LEU A 31 -15.81 24.36 -36.75
N LEU A 32 -16.42 23.30 -36.21
CA LEU A 32 -15.69 22.22 -35.53
C LEU A 32 -14.92 21.34 -36.52
N GLY A 33 -15.43 21.16 -37.73
CA GLY A 33 -14.74 20.45 -38.82
C GLY A 33 -13.61 21.23 -39.49
N ALA A 34 -13.43 22.52 -39.18
CA ALA A 34 -12.38 23.34 -39.78
C ALA A 34 -10.99 22.98 -39.25
N ARG A 35 -9.94 23.19 -40.07
CA ARG A 35 -8.55 23.05 -39.59
C ARG A 35 -8.23 24.17 -38.59
N PRO A 36 -7.57 23.89 -37.45
CA PRO A 36 -7.24 24.90 -36.42
C PRO A 36 -6.70 26.22 -36.97
N LYS A 37 -5.65 26.16 -37.80
CA LYS A 37 -5.05 27.37 -38.41
C LYS A 37 -6.02 28.17 -39.29
N LYS A 38 -6.87 27.49 -40.07
CA LYS A 38 -7.86 28.16 -40.92
C LYS A 38 -8.94 28.87 -40.09
N LEU A 39 -9.28 28.28 -38.94
CA LEU A 39 -10.22 28.86 -37.99
C LEU A 39 -9.64 30.11 -37.32
N GLU A 40 -8.38 30.05 -36.89
CA GLU A 40 -7.63 31.20 -36.35
C GLU A 40 -7.47 32.33 -37.40
N ASP A 41 -7.14 31.98 -38.64
CA ASP A 41 -7.06 32.93 -39.76
C ASP A 41 -8.41 33.58 -40.06
N ALA A 42 -9.52 32.83 -39.96
CA ALA A 42 -10.85 33.41 -40.13
C ALA A 42 -11.24 34.32 -38.97
N ILE A 43 -10.93 33.93 -37.72
CA ILE A 43 -11.18 34.76 -36.53
C ILE A 43 -10.43 36.09 -36.61
N SER A 44 -9.16 36.08 -37.00
CA SER A 44 -8.36 37.31 -37.15
C SER A 44 -8.83 38.24 -38.27
N ARG A 45 -9.64 37.76 -39.22
CA ARG A 45 -10.19 38.53 -40.33
C ARG A 45 -11.61 39.04 -40.10
N LEU A 46 -12.23 38.71 -38.96
CA LEU A 46 -13.62 39.09 -38.63
C LEU A 46 -13.85 40.60 -38.49
N ASP A 47 -12.79 41.39 -38.25
CA ASP A 47 -12.86 42.86 -38.21
C ASP A 47 -13.23 43.49 -39.56
N ILE A 48 -13.22 42.71 -40.66
CA ILE A 48 -13.65 43.15 -41.99
C ILE A 48 -15.06 42.58 -42.23
N ALA A 49 -16.06 43.45 -42.20
CA ALA A 49 -17.46 43.06 -42.46
C ALA A 49 -17.58 42.24 -43.77
N PRO A 50 -18.24 41.08 -43.76
CA PRO A 50 -18.29 40.22 -44.92
C PRO A 50 -19.04 40.92 -46.05
N LYS A 51 -18.44 40.98 -47.25
CA LYS A 51 -19.12 41.44 -48.46
C LYS A 51 -20.33 40.53 -48.69
N ARG A 52 -21.54 41.12 -48.65
CA ARG A 52 -22.80 40.44 -48.97
C ARG A 52 -22.71 39.87 -50.38
N GLY A 53 -22.56 38.56 -50.47
CA GLY A 53 -22.66 37.82 -51.73
C GLY A 53 -21.74 36.63 -51.76
N LEU A 54 -22.22 35.46 -51.30
CA LEU A 54 -22.09 34.17 -51.97
C LEU A 54 -22.91 33.12 -51.19
N LEU A 55 -23.67 32.30 -51.91
CA LEU A 55 -24.64 31.30 -51.44
C LEU A 55 -24.03 30.05 -50.74
N GLY A 56 -22.84 30.17 -50.14
CA GLY A 56 -22.20 29.11 -49.38
C GLY A 56 -21.87 29.58 -47.97
N VAL A 57 -22.14 28.75 -46.95
CA VAL A 57 -21.83 29.03 -45.54
C VAL A 57 -20.31 29.12 -45.40
N SER A 58 -19.76 30.33 -45.49
CA SER A 58 -18.32 30.56 -45.29
C SER A 58 -17.96 30.41 -43.81
N LEU A 59 -16.67 30.23 -43.50
CA LEU A 59 -16.21 30.11 -42.12
C LEU A 59 -16.45 31.41 -41.34
N GLU A 60 -16.26 32.55 -42.00
CA GLU A 60 -16.51 33.90 -41.46
C GLU A 60 -18.00 34.15 -41.20
N GLN A 61 -18.89 33.72 -42.13
CA GLN A 61 -20.34 33.80 -41.92
C GLN A 61 -20.80 32.90 -40.76
N SER A 62 -20.17 31.73 -40.62
CA SER A 62 -20.44 30.79 -39.52
C SER A 62 -20.04 31.37 -38.16
N LEU A 63 -18.88 32.04 -38.09
CA LEU A 63 -18.41 32.73 -36.89
C LEU A 63 -19.34 33.90 -36.53
N TRP A 64 -19.72 34.73 -37.51
CA TRP A 64 -20.67 35.83 -37.29
C TRP A 64 -22.04 35.35 -36.80
N PHE A 65 -22.57 34.28 -37.40
CA PHE A 65 -23.81 33.66 -36.96
C PHE A 65 -23.70 33.15 -35.53
N LEU A 66 -22.61 32.45 -35.19
CA LEU A 66 -22.38 31.93 -33.85
C LEU A 66 -22.32 33.05 -32.81
N HIS A 67 -21.56 34.11 -33.07
CA HIS A 67 -21.45 35.27 -32.17
C HIS A 67 -22.82 35.92 -31.92
N LYS A 68 -23.57 36.19 -33.00
CA LYS A 68 -24.90 36.80 -32.88
C LYS A 68 -25.87 35.90 -32.13
N TYR A 69 -25.91 34.61 -32.47
CA TYR A 69 -26.81 33.66 -31.82
C TYR A 69 -26.55 33.56 -30.32
N ILE A 70 -25.28 33.52 -29.89
CA ILE A 70 -24.93 33.49 -28.46
C ILE A 70 -25.29 34.83 -27.80
N GLY A 71 -25.09 35.96 -28.48
CA GLY A 71 -25.51 37.28 -27.99
C GLY A 71 -27.01 37.37 -27.75
N ASP A 72 -27.82 37.02 -28.75
CA ASP A 72 -29.29 36.99 -28.65
C ASP A 72 -29.75 36.01 -27.54
N ALA A 73 -29.05 34.89 -27.38
CA ALA A 73 -29.33 33.92 -26.33
C ALA A 73 -28.94 34.40 -24.93
N ALA A 74 -27.84 35.13 -24.79
CA ALA A 74 -27.39 35.73 -23.54
C ALA A 74 -28.38 36.79 -23.04
N GLU A 75 -28.89 37.65 -23.94
CA GLU A 75 -29.91 38.66 -23.62
C GLU A 75 -31.25 38.02 -23.21
N SER A 76 -31.65 36.93 -23.88
CA SER A 76 -32.90 36.21 -23.61
C SER A 76 -32.79 35.16 -22.50
N SER A 77 -31.61 34.97 -21.89
CA SER A 77 -31.34 33.90 -20.90
C SER A 77 -31.75 32.50 -21.37
N SER A 78 -31.65 32.23 -22.68
CA SER A 78 -32.00 30.94 -23.27
C SER A 78 -30.86 29.93 -23.16
N SER A 79 -31.21 28.64 -23.22
CA SER A 79 -30.24 27.55 -23.12
C SER A 79 -29.31 27.50 -24.35
N LEU A 80 -28.01 27.40 -24.08
CA LEU A 80 -26.96 27.27 -25.12
C LEU A 80 -26.61 25.80 -25.44
N ASP A 81 -27.46 24.85 -25.04
CA ASP A 81 -27.20 23.42 -25.19
C ASP A 81 -26.98 23.01 -26.67
N GLN A 82 -27.67 23.66 -27.60
CA GLN A 82 -27.55 23.39 -29.05
C GLN A 82 -26.15 23.71 -29.62
N ILE A 83 -25.37 24.53 -28.91
CA ILE A 83 -23.99 24.89 -29.26
C ILE A 83 -23.00 24.13 -28.40
N LEU A 84 -23.20 24.16 -27.08
CA LEU A 84 -22.24 23.62 -26.12
C LEU A 84 -22.15 22.09 -26.18
N VAL A 85 -23.25 21.36 -26.42
CA VAL A 85 -23.23 19.90 -26.51
C VAL A 85 -22.40 19.43 -27.72
N PRO A 86 -22.58 19.97 -28.94
CA PRO A 86 -21.68 19.67 -30.06
C PRO A 86 -20.21 19.96 -29.78
N ILE A 87 -19.89 21.06 -29.07
CA ILE A 87 -18.52 21.41 -28.67
C ILE A 87 -17.97 20.32 -27.71
N ILE A 88 -18.75 19.95 -26.70
CA ILE A 88 -18.43 18.92 -25.71
C ILE A 88 -18.15 17.57 -26.40
N GLU A 89 -19.05 17.13 -27.28
CA GLU A 89 -18.89 15.87 -28.00
C GLU A 89 -17.68 15.88 -28.93
N HIS A 90 -17.45 16.99 -29.63
CA HIS A 90 -16.30 17.14 -30.52
C HIS A 90 -14.99 17.03 -29.74
N SER A 91 -14.87 17.70 -28.58
CA SER A 91 -13.70 17.59 -27.72
C SER A 91 -13.42 16.15 -27.27
N LEU A 92 -14.46 15.38 -26.98
CA LEU A 92 -14.30 13.96 -26.63
C LEU A 92 -13.84 13.11 -27.84
N LYS A 93 -14.52 13.26 -28.98
CA LYS A 93 -14.23 12.51 -30.22
C LYS A 93 -12.81 12.76 -30.74
N HIS A 94 -12.28 13.96 -30.50
CA HIS A 94 -11.01 14.41 -31.06
C HIS A 94 -9.89 14.66 -30.04
N LYS A 95 -10.02 14.17 -28.79
CA LYS A 95 -9.07 14.35 -27.65
C LYS A 95 -7.60 14.13 -28.00
N GLU A 96 -7.29 13.18 -28.90
CA GLU A 96 -5.92 12.79 -29.28
C GLU A 96 -5.52 13.19 -30.71
N SER A 97 -6.39 13.93 -31.42
CA SER A 97 -6.17 14.25 -32.83
C SER A 97 -5.51 15.62 -33.03
N LYS A 98 -4.78 15.79 -34.14
CA LYS A 98 -4.26 17.10 -34.59
C LYS A 98 -5.37 18.13 -34.89
N HIS A 99 -6.64 17.70 -34.87
CA HIS A 99 -7.86 18.47 -35.09
C HIS A 99 -8.74 18.52 -33.83
N GLY A 100 -8.15 18.44 -32.63
CA GLY A 100 -8.89 18.51 -31.35
C GLY A 100 -9.07 19.91 -30.77
N ASN A 101 -8.32 20.91 -31.26
CA ASN A 101 -8.22 22.22 -30.60
C ASN A 101 -9.33 23.22 -30.99
N GLN A 102 -10.18 22.90 -31.96
CA GLN A 102 -11.20 23.83 -32.49
C GLN A 102 -12.15 24.33 -31.39
N ALA A 103 -12.57 23.44 -30.49
CA ALA A 103 -13.41 23.79 -29.35
C ALA A 103 -12.75 24.85 -28.45
N LEU A 104 -11.45 24.68 -28.15
CA LEU A 104 -10.69 25.63 -27.33
C LEU A 104 -10.47 26.96 -28.07
N ILE A 105 -10.18 26.92 -29.38
CA ILE A 105 -10.02 28.13 -30.21
C ILE A 105 -11.30 28.97 -30.19
N LEU A 106 -12.46 28.33 -30.41
CA LEU A 106 -13.76 29.00 -30.43
C LEU A 106 -14.08 29.63 -29.07
N LEU A 107 -13.94 28.87 -27.98
CA LEU A 107 -14.20 29.39 -26.63
C LEU A 107 -13.23 30.52 -26.26
N ASN A 108 -11.96 30.40 -26.63
CA ASN A 108 -10.97 31.44 -26.38
C ASN A 108 -11.25 32.76 -27.11
N TRP A 109 -11.84 32.69 -28.30
CA TRP A 109 -12.34 33.85 -29.01
C TRP A 109 -13.63 34.40 -28.39
N LEU A 110 -14.63 33.55 -28.14
CA LEU A 110 -15.91 33.98 -27.57
C LEU A 110 -15.76 34.60 -26.17
N PHE A 111 -14.79 34.15 -25.38
CA PHE A 111 -14.53 34.68 -24.03
C PHE A 111 -13.92 36.08 -24.01
N GLN A 112 -13.57 36.65 -25.16
CA GLN A 112 -13.13 38.05 -25.25
C GLN A 112 -14.27 39.03 -24.96
N ASP A 113 -15.52 38.63 -25.25
CA ASP A 113 -16.72 39.39 -24.88
C ASP A 113 -17.21 38.95 -23.49
N GLU A 114 -17.39 39.90 -22.57
CA GLU A 114 -17.82 39.62 -21.19
C GLU A 114 -19.24 39.02 -21.13
N LEU A 115 -20.18 39.51 -21.93
CA LEU A 115 -21.56 39.02 -21.93
C LEU A 115 -21.61 37.58 -22.44
N LEU A 116 -20.90 37.30 -23.53
CA LEU A 116 -20.82 35.95 -24.09
C LEU A 116 -20.08 35.00 -23.13
N PHE A 117 -19.00 35.45 -22.49
CA PHE A 117 -18.27 34.67 -21.49
C PHE A 117 -19.19 34.23 -20.34
N GLN A 118 -19.90 35.17 -19.71
CA GLN A 118 -20.78 34.85 -18.58
C GLN A 118 -21.88 33.86 -18.99
N ALA A 119 -22.53 34.09 -20.13
CA ALA A 119 -23.57 33.22 -20.64
C ALA A 119 -23.04 31.81 -20.96
N LEU A 120 -21.90 31.69 -21.64
CA LEU A 120 -21.30 30.41 -22.02
C LEU A 120 -20.78 29.64 -20.80
N ALA A 121 -20.07 30.30 -19.88
CA ALA A 121 -19.50 29.66 -18.70
C ALA A 121 -20.61 29.16 -17.76
N ALA A 122 -21.65 29.96 -17.50
CA ALA A 122 -22.79 29.56 -16.68
C ALA A 122 -23.60 28.42 -17.33
N ASN A 123 -23.85 28.48 -18.64
CA ASN A 123 -24.53 27.38 -19.33
C ASN A 123 -23.68 26.11 -19.34
N LEU A 124 -22.36 26.22 -19.54
CA LEU A 124 -21.46 25.06 -19.51
C LEU A 124 -21.43 24.41 -18.12
N ALA A 125 -21.35 25.19 -17.03
CA ALA A 125 -21.52 24.66 -15.67
C ALA A 125 -22.93 24.07 -15.44
N GLY A 126 -23.96 24.68 -16.02
CA GLY A 126 -25.32 24.18 -15.94
C GLY A 126 -25.56 22.86 -16.68
N ILE A 127 -24.81 22.55 -17.74
CA ILE A 127 -24.98 21.30 -18.51
C ILE A 127 -24.69 20.08 -17.65
N ILE A 128 -23.58 20.09 -16.90
CA ILE A 128 -23.22 18.94 -16.06
C ILE A 128 -24.24 18.73 -14.94
N LEU A 129 -24.87 19.79 -14.45
CA LEU A 129 -25.89 19.71 -13.38
C LEU A 129 -27.27 19.23 -13.86
N ARG A 130 -27.60 19.44 -15.14
CA ARG A 130 -28.95 19.20 -15.68
C ARG A 130 -29.07 17.97 -16.58
N LYS A 131 -27.96 17.51 -17.19
CA LYS A 131 -27.98 16.40 -18.15
C LYS A 131 -27.36 15.14 -17.56
N ASP A 132 -28.19 14.11 -17.41
CA ASP A 132 -27.77 12.78 -16.92
C ASP A 132 -27.18 11.87 -18.03
N ASP A 133 -26.66 12.45 -19.12
CA ASP A 133 -26.04 11.70 -20.20
C ASP A 133 -24.55 11.46 -19.90
N HIS A 134 -24.18 10.19 -19.75
CA HIS A 134 -22.81 9.78 -19.39
C HIS A 134 -21.78 10.14 -20.47
N TYR A 135 -22.16 10.16 -21.75
CA TYR A 135 -21.28 10.54 -22.86
C TYR A 135 -21.04 12.06 -22.86
N VAL A 136 -22.09 12.84 -22.64
CA VAL A 136 -21.99 14.30 -22.51
C VAL A 136 -21.18 14.67 -21.27
N ALA A 137 -21.40 14.00 -20.13
CA ALA A 137 -20.63 14.21 -18.90
C ALA A 137 -19.14 13.89 -19.08
N LEU A 138 -18.81 12.82 -19.80
CA LEU A 138 -17.43 12.45 -20.11
C LEU A 138 -16.76 13.49 -21.02
N GLY A 139 -17.48 13.96 -22.04
CA GLY A 139 -16.98 15.02 -22.92
C GLY A 139 -16.83 16.35 -22.20
N TRP A 140 -17.74 16.66 -21.28
CA TRP A 140 -17.69 17.86 -20.44
C TRP A 140 -16.41 17.86 -19.62
N CYS A 141 -16.11 16.74 -18.95
CA CYS A 141 -14.87 16.57 -18.19
C CYS A 141 -13.63 16.79 -19.08
N THR A 142 -13.66 16.24 -20.30
CA THR A 142 -12.55 16.39 -21.26
C THR A 142 -12.34 17.85 -21.69
N LEU A 143 -13.41 18.55 -22.06
CA LEU A 143 -13.37 19.95 -22.49
C LEU A 143 -12.92 20.87 -21.36
N VAL A 144 -13.56 20.75 -20.20
CA VAL A 144 -13.35 21.66 -19.08
C VAL A 144 -11.97 21.49 -18.47
N ARG A 145 -11.44 20.26 -18.38
CA ARG A 145 -10.04 20.04 -18.04
C ARG A 145 -9.10 20.73 -19.03
N GLY A 146 -9.42 20.70 -20.33
CA GLY A 146 -8.67 21.43 -21.36
C GLY A 146 -8.69 22.95 -21.18
N LEU A 147 -9.81 23.52 -20.72
CA LEU A 147 -9.93 24.95 -20.41
C LEU A 147 -9.13 25.36 -19.16
N VAL A 148 -9.11 24.52 -18.12
CA VAL A 148 -8.37 24.79 -16.88
C VAL A 148 -6.88 24.56 -17.05
N GLU A 149 -6.46 23.54 -17.79
CA GLU A 149 -5.04 23.29 -18.10
C GLU A 149 -4.51 24.12 -19.29
N TYR A 150 -5.29 25.08 -19.78
CA TYR A 150 -4.98 25.91 -20.96
C TYR A 150 -3.63 26.63 -20.85
N GLU A 151 -3.23 27.04 -19.64
CA GLU A 151 -1.94 27.69 -19.34
C GLU A 151 -0.72 26.95 -19.93
N LYS A 152 -0.77 25.62 -19.98
CA LYS A 152 0.32 24.79 -20.50
C LYS A 152 0.45 24.85 -22.04
N ASN A 153 -0.56 25.38 -22.74
CA ASN A 153 -0.62 25.49 -24.20
C ASN A 153 -0.61 26.96 -24.70
N MET A 154 -0.30 27.92 -23.81
CA MET A 154 -0.42 29.39 -24.03
C MET A 154 0.27 29.91 -25.29
N ASN A 155 1.29 29.24 -25.80
CA ASN A 155 2.06 29.69 -26.97
C ASN A 155 1.41 29.32 -28.32
N GLN A 156 0.24 28.66 -28.33
CA GLN A 156 -0.36 28.10 -29.54
C GLN A 156 -1.49 28.94 -30.14
N PHE A 157 -2.08 29.88 -29.41
CA PHE A 157 -3.31 30.56 -29.81
C PHE A 157 -3.14 32.08 -29.91
N ILE A 158 -3.84 32.71 -30.86
CA ILE A 158 -3.75 34.15 -31.17
C ILE A 158 -4.52 35.00 -30.14
N THR A 159 -5.67 34.51 -29.65
CA THR A 159 -6.54 35.22 -28.72
C THR A 159 -6.22 34.87 -27.26
N ASN A 160 -6.67 35.71 -26.32
CA ASN A 160 -6.32 35.58 -24.90
C ASN A 160 -7.54 35.56 -23.95
N GLY A 161 -8.75 35.31 -24.49
CA GLY A 161 -9.99 35.38 -23.70
C GLY A 161 -10.02 34.42 -22.51
N ILE A 162 -9.57 33.16 -22.67
CA ILE A 162 -9.47 32.21 -21.55
C ILE A 162 -8.52 32.72 -20.47
N ARG A 163 -7.39 33.32 -20.86
CA ARG A 163 -6.39 33.84 -19.90
C ARG A 163 -6.97 35.00 -19.09
N GLU A 164 -7.63 35.94 -19.75
CA GLU A 164 -8.20 37.12 -19.10
C GLU A 164 -9.37 36.76 -18.16
N LYS A 165 -10.14 35.72 -18.50
CA LYS A 165 -11.28 35.26 -17.71
C LYS A 165 -11.00 34.06 -16.81
N TYR A 166 -9.75 33.59 -16.73
CA TYR A 166 -9.38 32.32 -16.10
C TYR A 166 -9.88 32.20 -14.66
N ASN A 167 -9.67 33.24 -13.86
CA ASN A 167 -10.10 33.28 -12.46
C ASN A 167 -11.63 33.22 -12.31
N ALA A 168 -12.37 33.94 -13.16
CA ALA A 168 -13.83 33.89 -13.14
C ALA A 168 -14.36 32.53 -13.61
N LEU A 169 -13.74 31.96 -14.65
CA LEU A 169 -14.07 30.64 -15.19
C LEU A 169 -13.86 29.55 -14.12
N LEU A 170 -12.74 29.61 -13.40
CA LEU A 170 -12.42 28.66 -12.35
C LEU A 170 -13.44 28.73 -11.20
N LYS A 171 -13.82 29.93 -10.74
CA LYS A 171 -14.88 30.11 -9.72
C LYS A 171 -16.21 29.48 -10.15
N ILE A 172 -16.60 29.67 -11.41
CA ILE A 172 -17.83 29.08 -11.96
C ILE A 172 -17.73 27.55 -11.95
N PHE A 173 -16.64 26.97 -12.43
CA PHE A 173 -16.49 25.51 -12.48
C PHE A 173 -16.32 24.84 -11.12
N CYS A 174 -15.76 25.53 -10.12
CA CYS A 174 -15.69 25.01 -8.75
C CYS A 174 -17.07 24.72 -8.16
N SER A 175 -18.11 25.46 -8.56
CA SER A 175 -19.49 25.16 -8.15
C SER A 175 -19.98 23.77 -8.61
N CYS A 176 -19.32 23.16 -9.61
CA CYS A 176 -19.65 21.82 -10.10
C CYS A 176 -18.98 20.68 -9.30
N ILE A 177 -18.04 20.97 -8.37
CA ILE A 177 -17.24 19.95 -7.67
C ILE A 177 -18.13 18.92 -6.95
N THR A 178 -19.14 19.38 -6.22
CA THR A 178 -20.05 18.48 -5.47
C THR A 178 -20.80 17.53 -6.39
N HIS A 179 -21.19 17.98 -7.59
CA HIS A 179 -21.85 17.12 -8.57
C HIS A 179 -20.86 16.13 -9.21
N LEU A 180 -19.64 16.57 -9.54
CA LEU A 180 -18.58 15.67 -10.03
C LEU A 180 -18.23 14.60 -8.99
N LEU A 181 -18.27 14.93 -7.69
CA LEU A 181 -18.12 13.96 -6.61
C LEU A 181 -19.26 12.95 -6.57
N SER A 182 -20.50 13.36 -6.84
CA SER A 182 -21.61 12.42 -6.96
C SER A 182 -21.39 11.44 -8.11
N ILE A 183 -20.94 11.90 -9.28
CA ILE A 183 -20.59 11.04 -10.42
C ILE A 183 -19.49 10.06 -10.01
N LEU A 184 -18.44 10.57 -9.36
CA LEU A 184 -17.30 9.80 -8.90
C LEU A 184 -17.69 8.71 -7.90
N CYS A 185 -18.50 9.03 -6.90
CA CYS A 185 -18.95 8.10 -5.86
C CYS A 185 -19.89 7.01 -6.40
N ASN A 186 -20.62 7.29 -7.48
CA ASN A 186 -21.59 6.36 -8.07
C ASN A 186 -20.97 5.49 -9.18
N GLY A 187 -19.89 5.94 -9.82
CA GLY A 187 -19.32 5.25 -10.98
C GLY A 187 -18.13 4.33 -10.64
N SER A 188 -18.28 3.45 -9.65
CA SER A 188 -17.34 2.36 -9.37
C SER A 188 -18.04 1.00 -9.31
N THR A 189 -17.30 -0.07 -9.58
CA THR A 189 -17.78 -1.45 -9.53
C THR A 189 -16.86 -2.31 -8.67
N PHE A 190 -17.42 -3.26 -7.91
CA PHE A 190 -16.64 -4.21 -7.12
C PHE A 190 -16.29 -5.44 -7.94
N GLN A 191 -15.01 -5.74 -8.09
CA GLN A 191 -14.52 -6.92 -8.77
C GLN A 191 -13.42 -7.62 -7.96
N GLY A 192 -13.71 -8.84 -7.49
CA GLY A 192 -12.76 -9.66 -6.72
C GLY A 192 -12.34 -9.02 -5.40
N GLY A 193 -13.26 -8.36 -4.69
CA GLY A 193 -12.99 -7.67 -3.42
C GLY A 193 -12.40 -6.27 -3.55
N PHE A 194 -12.14 -5.78 -4.77
CA PHE A 194 -11.58 -4.45 -5.02
C PHE A 194 -12.57 -3.54 -5.75
N GLU A 195 -12.57 -2.26 -5.40
CA GLU A 195 -13.36 -1.22 -6.07
C GLU A 195 -12.60 -0.68 -7.30
N LEU A 196 -13.21 -0.73 -8.48
CA LEU A 196 -12.63 -0.26 -9.74
C LEU A 196 -13.46 0.89 -10.33
N PRO A 197 -12.84 1.99 -10.80
CA PRO A 197 -13.57 3.12 -11.35
C PRO A 197 -14.02 2.89 -12.80
N THR A 198 -15.13 3.52 -13.17
CA THR A 198 -15.52 3.70 -14.58
C THR A 198 -14.70 4.82 -15.23
N ARG A 199 -14.66 4.85 -16.57
CA ARG A 199 -14.00 5.94 -17.33
C ARG A 199 -14.54 7.33 -16.98
N LEU A 200 -15.85 7.44 -16.75
CA LEU A 200 -16.47 8.70 -16.37
C LEU A 200 -16.01 9.16 -14.97
N SER A 201 -15.95 8.24 -14.00
CA SER A 201 -15.45 8.56 -12.65
C SER A 201 -13.98 8.95 -12.63
N VAL A 202 -13.15 8.31 -13.46
CA VAL A 202 -11.75 8.72 -13.66
C VAL A 202 -11.67 10.15 -14.21
N ALA A 203 -12.45 10.46 -15.25
CA ALA A 203 -12.48 11.79 -15.84
C ALA A 203 -13.01 12.86 -14.88
N ALA A 204 -14.03 12.54 -14.08
CA ALA A 204 -14.57 13.42 -13.05
C ALA A 204 -13.55 13.68 -11.93
N ALA A 205 -12.86 12.64 -11.45
CA ALA A 205 -11.77 12.77 -10.46
C ALA A 205 -10.67 13.70 -10.97
N ASP A 206 -10.19 13.47 -12.20
CA ASP A 206 -9.15 14.30 -12.82
C ASP A 206 -9.60 15.76 -13.02
N CYS A 207 -10.90 16.01 -13.24
CA CYS A 207 -11.43 17.39 -13.29
C CYS A 207 -11.41 18.08 -11.93
N ILE A 208 -11.85 17.38 -10.87
CA ILE A 208 -11.79 17.93 -9.50
C ILE A 208 -10.33 18.23 -9.13
N ILE A 209 -9.40 17.33 -9.47
CA ILE A 209 -7.96 17.55 -9.28
C ILE A 209 -7.50 18.78 -10.08
N ALA A 210 -7.91 18.92 -11.35
CA ALA A 210 -7.55 20.08 -12.16
C ALA A 210 -8.02 21.40 -11.57
N PHE A 211 -9.26 21.47 -11.08
CA PHE A 211 -9.80 22.68 -10.43
C PHE A 211 -9.02 23.02 -9.18
N THR A 212 -8.83 22.03 -8.30
CA THR A 212 -8.25 22.25 -6.98
C THR A 212 -6.73 22.53 -7.07
N VAL A 213 -6.02 21.91 -8.01
CA VAL A 213 -4.63 22.27 -8.34
C VAL A 213 -4.56 23.68 -8.92
N ALA A 214 -5.48 24.08 -9.80
CA ALA A 214 -5.51 25.43 -10.34
C ALA A 214 -5.72 26.49 -9.24
N LEU A 215 -6.58 26.23 -8.25
CA LEU A 215 -6.79 27.11 -7.10
C LEU A 215 -5.55 27.23 -6.19
N SER A 216 -4.68 26.22 -6.18
CA SER A 216 -3.48 26.17 -5.34
C SER A 216 -2.29 26.97 -5.92
N LYS A 217 -2.33 27.35 -7.20
CA LYS A 217 -1.23 28.07 -7.87
C LYS A 217 -1.20 29.55 -7.46
N ASN A 218 0.00 30.07 -7.21
CA ASN A 218 0.25 31.51 -7.16
C ASN A 218 0.51 32.02 -8.58
N ASP A 219 -0.10 33.15 -8.96
CA ASP A 219 0.24 33.88 -10.20
C ASP A 219 1.74 34.22 -10.22
N LEU A 220 2.55 33.39 -10.91
CA LEU A 220 3.97 33.60 -11.18
C LEU A 220 4.26 33.71 -12.68
N ALA A 221 3.27 34.09 -13.49
CA ALA A 221 3.39 34.14 -14.95
C ALA A 221 3.13 35.52 -15.58
N VAL A 222 3.23 36.62 -14.82
CA VAL A 222 3.10 37.98 -15.41
C VAL A 222 4.44 38.56 -15.87
N ASN A 223 5.60 38.04 -15.43
CA ASN A 223 6.92 38.60 -15.78
C ASN A 223 7.85 37.60 -16.50
N ARG A 224 7.39 37.00 -17.61
CA ARG A 224 8.29 36.37 -18.57
C ARG A 224 8.03 36.87 -20.00
N SER A 225 7.99 38.19 -20.14
CA SER A 225 8.24 38.85 -21.41
C SER A 225 9.36 39.88 -21.20
N ASP A 226 10.58 39.47 -21.52
CA ASP A 226 11.44 40.33 -22.33
C ASP A 226 12.48 39.46 -23.03
N ASN A 227 12.28 39.32 -24.33
CA ASN A 227 13.28 38.82 -25.25
C ASN A 227 14.44 39.83 -25.29
N ARG A 228 15.62 39.46 -24.78
CA ARG A 228 16.88 39.96 -25.33
C ARG A 228 17.91 38.83 -25.44
N PRO A 229 18.67 38.76 -26.55
CA PRO A 229 19.51 37.62 -26.87
C PRO A 229 20.83 37.65 -26.08
N LYS A 230 21.40 36.44 -25.95
CA LYS A 230 22.71 36.07 -25.39
C LYS A 230 23.81 37.13 -25.52
N SER A 231 24.53 37.37 -24.43
CA SER A 231 25.98 37.64 -24.45
C SER A 231 26.68 36.92 -23.30
N SER A 232 27.91 36.52 -23.57
CA SER A 232 28.70 35.44 -22.99
C SER A 232 29.54 35.79 -21.74
N THR A 233 29.90 34.72 -21.00
CA THR A 233 31.13 34.48 -20.21
C THR A 233 31.44 35.33 -18.97
N SER A 234 31.46 34.73 -17.77
CA SER A 234 32.67 34.17 -17.11
C SER A 234 32.46 33.90 -15.60
N ASN A 235 33.28 32.98 -15.08
CA ASN A 235 33.33 32.35 -13.75
C ASN A 235 33.29 33.31 -12.54
N THR A 236 32.93 32.85 -11.32
CA THR A 236 33.84 32.44 -10.20
C THR A 236 33.08 32.29 -8.85
N SER A 237 33.26 31.14 -8.19
CA SER A 237 33.40 30.84 -6.73
C SER A 237 32.51 31.45 -5.61
N ASN A 238 31.87 30.54 -4.85
CA ASN A 238 31.91 30.31 -3.39
C ASN A 238 31.77 31.43 -2.32
N LEU A 239 30.68 31.31 -1.54
CA LEU A 239 30.47 31.57 -0.08
C LEU A 239 30.56 33.02 0.48
N PRO A 240 30.01 33.31 1.69
CA PRO A 240 28.70 32.98 2.27
C PRO A 240 28.00 34.23 2.90
N ILE A 241 26.77 34.06 3.37
CA ILE A 241 25.96 35.07 4.07
C ILE A 241 26.42 35.19 5.53
N THR A 242 26.77 36.40 5.97
CA THR A 242 26.98 36.75 7.39
C THR A 242 25.82 37.63 7.85
N LEU A 243 25.09 37.17 8.87
CA LEU A 243 24.11 37.92 9.68
C LEU A 243 24.82 38.78 10.75
N VAL A 244 24.09 39.76 11.32
CA VAL A 244 24.28 40.52 12.62
C VAL A 244 24.27 42.08 12.41
N PRO A 245 23.72 42.94 13.32
CA PRO A 245 22.44 43.64 13.09
C PRO A 245 22.46 45.18 13.34
N ALA A 246 21.29 45.81 13.14
CA ALA A 246 20.75 47.06 13.71
C ALA A 246 21.54 48.40 13.66
N THR A 247 20.91 49.44 13.07
CA THR A 247 20.66 50.75 13.74
C THR A 247 19.71 51.63 12.91
N SER A 248 18.95 52.44 13.64
CA SER A 248 17.82 53.29 13.26
C SER A 248 18.15 54.53 12.40
N SER A 249 17.28 54.90 11.46
CA SER A 249 16.91 56.31 11.20
C SER A 249 15.57 56.44 10.45
N GLU A 250 14.90 57.56 10.69
CA GLU A 250 13.46 57.80 10.56
C GLU A 250 12.88 58.09 9.16
N LYS A 251 11.58 57.81 9.03
CA LYS A 251 10.51 58.53 8.30
C LYS A 251 10.65 58.73 6.77
N LYS A 252 9.82 57.96 6.04
CA LYS A 252 8.80 58.56 5.15
C LYS A 252 7.60 57.62 4.99
N VAL A 253 6.48 58.02 5.57
CA VAL A 253 5.16 57.40 5.38
C VAL A 253 4.80 57.50 3.89
N LYS A 254 4.66 56.36 3.22
CA LYS A 254 3.95 56.25 1.95
C LYS A 254 2.84 55.21 2.12
N THR A 255 1.63 55.73 1.96
CA THR A 255 0.32 55.13 2.01
C THR A 255 0.27 53.75 1.34
N THR A 256 -0.21 52.75 2.07
CA THR A 256 -0.43 51.38 1.60
C THR A 256 -1.59 51.36 0.60
N CYS A 257 -1.29 51.50 -0.69
CA CYS A 257 -2.17 50.99 -1.73
C CYS A 257 -2.02 49.45 -1.73
N LYS A 258 -2.97 48.75 -1.12
CA LYS A 258 -3.12 47.30 -1.31
C LYS A 258 -3.33 47.05 -2.80
N SER A 259 -2.40 46.36 -3.45
CA SER A 259 -2.56 45.99 -4.86
C SER A 259 -3.71 44.98 -5.00
N PRO A 260 -4.56 45.07 -6.04
CA PRO A 260 -5.65 44.12 -6.28
C PRO A 260 -5.18 42.66 -6.42
N ASN A 261 -3.95 42.46 -6.90
CA ASN A 261 -3.41 41.14 -7.22
C ASN A 261 -3.12 40.27 -6.00
N VAL A 262 -2.81 40.85 -4.84
CA VAL A 262 -2.56 40.07 -3.60
C VAL A 262 -3.88 39.60 -2.96
N SER A 263 -4.96 40.37 -3.15
CA SER A 263 -6.30 40.03 -2.65
C SER A 263 -6.92 38.84 -3.38
N ASN A 264 -6.81 38.81 -4.72
CA ASN A 264 -7.40 37.75 -5.55
C ASN A 264 -6.73 36.38 -5.33
N ASN A 265 -5.43 36.35 -5.04
CA ASN A 265 -4.71 35.09 -4.79
C ASN A 265 -5.20 34.40 -3.51
N MET A 266 -5.42 35.15 -2.42
CA MET A 266 -5.96 34.56 -1.19
C MET A 266 -7.42 34.12 -1.34
N GLU A 267 -8.21 34.79 -2.18
CA GLU A 267 -9.58 34.39 -2.49
C GLU A 267 -9.64 32.98 -3.12
N MET A 268 -8.76 32.67 -4.08
CA MET A 268 -8.70 31.34 -4.69
C MET A 268 -8.30 30.25 -3.71
N LYS A 269 -7.37 30.56 -2.80
CA LYS A 269 -6.94 29.62 -1.76
C LYS A 269 -8.03 29.39 -0.72
N LEU A 270 -8.82 30.41 -0.41
CA LEU A 270 -10.01 30.26 0.44
C LEU A 270 -11.05 29.35 -0.23
N LEU A 271 -11.27 29.51 -1.55
CA LEU A 271 -12.15 28.60 -2.28
C LEU A 271 -11.66 27.14 -2.25
N LEU A 272 -10.34 26.92 -2.32
CA LEU A 272 -9.76 25.58 -2.13
C LEU A 272 -10.03 25.03 -0.72
N TRP A 273 -9.96 25.89 0.29
CA TRP A 273 -10.25 25.54 1.68
C TRP A 273 -11.71 25.16 1.89
N ASP A 274 -12.63 25.87 1.24
CA ASP A 274 -14.08 25.58 1.31
C ASP A 274 -14.40 24.19 0.74
N HIS A 275 -13.60 23.71 -0.22
CA HIS A 275 -13.68 22.36 -0.79
C HIS A 275 -12.83 21.30 -0.06
N LEU A 276 -12.32 21.57 1.15
CA LEU A 276 -11.49 20.61 1.89
C LEU A 276 -12.21 19.26 2.13
N ASP A 277 -13.51 19.29 2.41
CA ASP A 277 -14.31 18.06 2.61
C ASP A 277 -14.49 17.27 1.32
N ASP A 278 -14.68 17.98 0.22
CA ASP A 278 -14.75 17.40 -1.12
C ASP A 278 -13.42 16.69 -1.48
N LEU A 279 -12.28 17.29 -1.11
CA LEU A 279 -10.96 16.69 -1.29
C LEU A 279 -10.77 15.42 -0.46
N ILE A 280 -11.27 15.39 0.78
CA ILE A 280 -11.20 14.19 1.64
C ILE A 280 -11.95 13.03 0.98
N VAL A 281 -13.16 13.26 0.46
CA VAL A 281 -13.95 12.24 -0.25
C VAL A 281 -13.25 11.77 -1.53
N LEU A 282 -12.69 12.70 -2.30
CA LEU A 282 -11.90 12.38 -3.49
C LEU A 282 -10.73 11.44 -3.15
N VAL A 283 -9.91 11.78 -2.15
CA VAL A 283 -8.73 11.00 -1.78
C VAL A 283 -9.11 9.62 -1.23
N GLN A 284 -10.22 9.51 -0.47
CA GLN A 284 -10.75 8.22 -0.03
C GLN A 284 -11.04 7.28 -1.20
N ARG A 285 -11.69 7.80 -2.25
CA ARG A 285 -12.05 7.03 -3.44
C ARG A 285 -10.82 6.64 -4.26
N LEU A 286 -9.90 7.58 -4.47
CA LEU A 286 -8.62 7.28 -5.13
C LEU A 286 -7.81 6.21 -4.37
N THR A 287 -7.87 6.22 -3.04
CA THR A 287 -7.21 5.22 -2.19
C THR A 287 -7.80 3.85 -2.45
N ALA A 288 -9.13 3.73 -2.42
CA ALA A 288 -9.84 2.48 -2.67
C ALA A 288 -9.48 1.89 -4.05
N TRP A 289 -9.44 2.72 -5.09
CA TRP A 289 -9.10 2.30 -6.45
C TRP A 289 -7.63 1.89 -6.64
N SER A 290 -6.72 2.44 -5.83
CA SER A 290 -5.28 2.17 -5.94
C SER A 290 -4.85 0.88 -5.24
N ARG A 291 -5.63 0.37 -4.28
CA ARG A 291 -5.26 -0.79 -3.42
C ARG A 291 -4.88 -2.05 -4.18
N LYS A 292 -5.52 -2.31 -5.33
CA LYS A 292 -5.30 -3.55 -6.10
C LYS A 292 -3.98 -3.55 -6.88
N SER A 293 -3.67 -2.43 -7.53
CA SER A 293 -2.65 -2.39 -8.61
C SER A 293 -1.49 -1.46 -8.34
N ARG A 294 -1.61 -0.54 -7.36
CA ARG A 294 -0.60 0.48 -7.06
C ARG A 294 -0.46 0.63 -5.55
N TYR A 295 0.15 -0.36 -4.89
CA TYR A 295 0.30 -0.39 -3.43
C TYR A 295 0.97 0.88 -2.90
N LEU A 296 2.10 1.29 -3.49
CA LEU A 296 2.83 2.48 -3.03
C LEU A 296 2.02 3.77 -3.20
N HIS A 297 1.25 3.87 -4.30
CA HIS A 297 0.35 5.00 -4.52
C HIS A 297 -0.77 5.02 -3.48
N ALA A 298 -1.37 3.86 -3.18
CA ALA A 298 -2.41 3.75 -2.14
C ALA A 298 -1.87 4.17 -0.76
N LYS A 299 -0.65 3.75 -0.41
CA LYS A 299 0.01 4.18 0.84
C LYS A 299 0.24 5.68 0.90
N GLY A 300 0.68 6.30 -0.20
CA GLY A 300 0.79 7.75 -0.29
C GLY A 300 -0.58 8.44 -0.10
N LEU A 301 -1.63 7.93 -0.72
CA LEU A 301 -2.98 8.47 -0.59
C LEU A 301 -3.54 8.33 0.83
N GLU A 302 -3.29 7.22 1.53
CA GLU A 302 -3.64 7.03 2.95
C GLU A 302 -3.01 8.13 3.81
N ARG A 303 -1.75 8.47 3.56
CA ARG A 303 -1.06 9.56 4.28
C ARG A 303 -1.59 10.94 3.93
N VAL A 304 -1.88 11.20 2.65
CA VAL A 304 -2.56 12.46 2.24
C VAL A 304 -3.92 12.58 2.94
N LEU A 305 -4.69 11.49 2.99
CA LEU A 305 -5.99 11.48 3.65
C LEU A 305 -5.87 11.82 5.14
N ASN A 306 -4.95 11.17 5.84
CA ASN A 306 -4.68 11.44 7.25
C ASN A 306 -4.24 12.90 7.46
N TRP A 307 -3.38 13.42 6.58
CA TRP A 307 -2.93 14.82 6.62
C TRP A 307 -4.07 15.82 6.36
N LEU A 308 -4.97 15.57 5.41
CA LEU A 308 -6.14 16.41 5.15
C LEU A 308 -7.09 16.43 6.35
N GLN A 309 -7.37 15.26 6.93
CA GLN A 309 -8.22 15.13 8.12
C GLN A 309 -7.57 15.81 9.34
N GLY A 310 -6.27 15.66 9.51
CA GLY A 310 -5.48 16.38 10.51
C GLY A 310 -5.58 17.88 10.33
N THR A 311 -5.33 18.38 9.12
CA THR A 311 -5.43 19.81 8.76
C THR A 311 -6.82 20.36 9.06
N LYS A 312 -7.89 19.62 8.71
CA LYS A 312 -9.27 20.00 9.05
C LYS A 312 -9.48 20.11 10.56
N ARG A 313 -9.02 19.15 11.35
CA ARG A 313 -9.18 19.16 12.82
C ARG A 313 -8.45 20.34 13.47
N HIS A 314 -7.21 20.60 13.05
CA HIS A 314 -6.35 21.61 13.67
C HIS A 314 -6.75 23.05 13.30
N TYR A 315 -7.23 23.28 12.08
CA TYR A 315 -7.47 24.64 11.57
C TYR A 315 -8.95 24.93 11.23
N GLY A 316 -9.81 23.91 11.18
CA GLY A 316 -11.22 24.05 10.80
C GLY A 316 -12.14 24.64 11.87
N CYS A 317 -11.77 24.56 13.15
CA CYS A 317 -12.61 25.03 14.27
C CYS A 317 -12.75 26.56 14.37
N PHE A 318 -12.00 27.33 13.58
CA PHE A 318 -11.91 28.79 13.71
C PHE A 318 -12.73 29.59 12.68
N GLN A 319 -13.64 28.94 11.94
CA GLN A 319 -14.48 29.62 10.94
C GLN A 319 -15.39 30.74 11.51
N ASN A 320 -15.68 30.73 12.81
CA ASN A 320 -16.60 31.69 13.44
C ASN A 320 -15.94 33.00 13.91
N GLU A 321 -14.62 33.13 13.87
CA GLU A 321 -13.90 34.36 14.23
C GLU A 321 -13.26 34.98 12.98
N ALA A 322 -13.82 36.10 12.52
CA ALA A 322 -13.36 36.79 11.33
C ALA A 322 -11.85 37.08 11.38
N GLY A 323 -11.09 36.42 10.51
CA GLY A 323 -9.68 36.73 10.26
C GLY A 323 -8.67 36.11 11.23
N SER A 324 -8.97 34.96 11.83
CA SER A 324 -7.99 34.29 12.70
C SER A 324 -6.69 33.96 11.92
N PRO A 325 -5.49 34.29 12.46
CA PRO A 325 -4.22 33.94 11.85
C PRO A 325 -4.07 32.45 11.58
N MET A 326 -4.71 31.60 12.39
CA MET A 326 -4.70 30.14 12.24
C MET A 326 -5.40 29.66 10.97
N LEU A 327 -6.57 30.19 10.64
CA LEU A 327 -7.27 29.84 9.39
C LEU A 327 -6.41 30.20 8.17
N LYS A 328 -5.80 31.39 8.19
CA LYS A 328 -4.90 31.84 7.11
C LYS A 328 -3.69 30.91 6.95
N THR A 329 -3.12 30.43 8.05
CA THR A 329 -2.03 29.44 8.03
C THR A 329 -2.49 28.12 7.43
N GLY A 330 -3.65 27.59 7.84
CA GLY A 330 -4.23 26.37 7.28
C GLY A 330 -4.48 26.47 5.77
N VAL A 331 -5.05 27.59 5.31
CA VAL A 331 -5.30 27.87 3.89
C VAL A 331 -4.00 27.90 3.08
N LEU A 332 -2.94 28.56 3.59
CA LEU A 332 -1.64 28.62 2.94
C LEU A 332 -0.94 27.26 2.91
N LEU A 333 -1.02 26.50 4.00
CA LEU A 333 -0.46 25.16 4.10
C LEU A 333 -1.15 24.21 3.11
N LEU A 334 -2.49 24.21 3.09
CA LEU A 334 -3.29 23.43 2.16
C LEU A 334 -2.90 23.74 0.72
N SER A 335 -2.91 25.02 0.33
CA SER A 335 -2.53 25.45 -1.01
C SER A 335 -1.10 25.04 -1.38
N SER A 336 -0.14 25.18 -0.45
CA SER A 336 1.27 24.89 -0.73
C SER A 336 1.53 23.39 -0.94
N CYS A 337 0.95 22.54 -0.09
CA CYS A 337 1.08 21.09 -0.20
C CYS A 337 0.23 20.52 -1.35
N TRP A 338 -0.99 21.03 -1.55
CA TRP A 338 -1.92 20.55 -2.56
C TRP A 338 -1.42 20.75 -3.99
N LYS A 339 -0.60 21.78 -4.24
CA LYS A 339 0.13 21.95 -5.50
C LYS A 339 0.89 20.70 -5.91
N HIS A 340 1.51 20.02 -4.93
CA HIS A 340 2.30 18.81 -5.14
C HIS A 340 1.42 17.57 -5.11
N TYR A 341 0.61 17.39 -4.06
CA TYR A 341 -0.27 16.24 -3.94
C TYR A 341 -1.24 16.14 -5.12
N GLY A 342 -2.01 17.19 -5.41
CA GLY A 342 -2.97 17.18 -6.52
C GLY A 342 -2.30 16.86 -7.86
N MET A 343 -1.09 17.36 -8.12
CA MET A 343 -0.34 17.01 -9.35
C MET A 343 0.01 15.53 -9.43
N LEU A 344 0.29 14.89 -8.31
CA LEU A 344 0.65 13.47 -8.24
C LEU A 344 -0.58 12.54 -8.24
N LEU A 345 -1.77 13.07 -7.95
CA LEU A 345 -3.01 12.31 -7.84
C LEU A 345 -3.71 12.03 -9.18
N TYR A 346 -3.31 12.69 -10.27
CA TYR A 346 -3.91 12.49 -11.59
C TYR A 346 -3.86 11.02 -12.06
N LEU A 347 -4.98 10.51 -12.55
CA LEU A 347 -5.10 9.14 -13.04
C LEU A 347 -4.68 9.05 -14.52
N GLU A 348 -5.12 9.99 -15.37
CA GLU A 348 -4.72 10.09 -16.77
C GLU A 348 -3.86 11.36 -16.99
N ASP A 349 -2.53 11.23 -17.12
CA ASP A 349 -1.67 12.32 -17.58
C ASP A 349 -0.57 11.79 -18.51
N ASN A 350 -0.83 11.87 -19.81
CA ASN A 350 0.11 11.46 -20.85
C ASN A 350 1.36 12.35 -20.90
N ARG A 351 1.34 13.54 -20.28
CA ARG A 351 2.45 14.52 -20.32
C ARG A 351 3.37 14.43 -19.10
N PHE A 352 2.95 13.74 -18.04
CA PHE A 352 3.74 13.52 -16.82
C PHE A 352 5.10 12.86 -17.07
N SER A 353 5.22 12.04 -18.12
CA SER A 353 6.48 11.36 -18.48
C SER A 353 7.64 12.29 -18.79
N GLN A 354 7.42 13.56 -19.09
CA GLN A 354 8.48 14.45 -19.56
C GLN A 354 9.25 15.13 -18.42
N HIS A 355 8.70 15.19 -17.20
CA HIS A 355 9.24 16.04 -16.12
C HIS A 355 9.37 15.32 -14.77
N TYR A 356 9.31 13.97 -14.74
CA TYR A 356 9.37 13.24 -13.47
C TYR A 356 10.76 13.30 -12.81
N GLY A 357 11.84 13.44 -13.59
CA GLY A 357 13.21 13.55 -13.07
C GLY A 357 13.38 14.79 -12.19
N GLU A 358 12.89 15.95 -12.66
CA GLU A 358 12.92 17.20 -11.88
C GLU A 358 12.16 17.08 -10.54
N LEU A 359 11.02 16.38 -10.54
CA LEU A 359 10.24 16.13 -9.33
C LEU A 359 10.96 15.15 -8.37
N LEU A 360 11.59 14.10 -8.90
CA LEU A 360 12.40 13.17 -8.11
C LEU A 360 13.55 13.92 -7.44
N ASP A 361 14.31 14.70 -8.21
CA ASP A 361 15.42 15.50 -7.70
C ASP A 361 14.96 16.49 -6.64
N GLN A 362 13.84 17.19 -6.87
CA GLN A 362 13.27 18.11 -5.90
C GLN A 362 12.91 17.42 -4.58
N TYR A 363 12.24 16.27 -4.63
CA TYR A 363 11.78 15.58 -3.42
C TYR A 363 12.94 14.91 -2.67
N LEU A 364 13.90 14.30 -3.39
CA LEU A 364 15.08 13.69 -2.77
C LEU A 364 15.99 14.74 -2.13
N SER A 365 16.20 15.87 -2.81
CA SER A 365 16.98 16.99 -2.26
C SER A 365 16.28 17.62 -1.06
N GLY A 366 14.94 17.70 -1.10
CA GLY A 366 14.13 18.16 0.03
C GLY A 366 14.32 17.29 1.28
N ILE A 367 14.27 15.96 1.13
CA ILE A 367 14.51 15.04 2.25
C ILE A 367 15.92 15.23 2.82
N GLN A 368 16.94 15.27 1.96
CA GLN A 368 18.34 15.46 2.39
C GLN A 368 18.52 16.77 3.15
N PHE A 369 18.04 17.88 2.60
CA PHE A 369 18.20 19.21 3.19
C PHE A 369 17.62 19.29 4.61
N TYR A 370 16.41 18.76 4.81
CA TYR A 370 15.78 18.80 6.14
C TYR A 370 16.33 17.73 7.09
N ALA A 371 16.85 16.61 6.57
CA ALA A 371 17.51 15.60 7.40
C ALA A 371 18.84 16.12 7.97
N ASP A 372 19.66 16.78 7.15
CA ASP A 372 20.98 17.30 7.56
C ASP A 372 20.83 18.44 8.59
N ASN A 373 19.91 19.38 8.36
CA ASN A 373 19.70 20.53 9.25
C ASN A 373 19.12 20.14 10.63
N ASN A 374 18.43 19.00 10.72
CA ASN A 374 17.94 18.48 12.00
C ASN A 374 19.08 18.00 12.92
N THR A 375 20.29 17.75 12.39
CA THR A 375 21.44 17.30 13.21
C THR A 375 22.24 18.45 13.82
N GLU A 376 22.18 19.67 13.26
CA GLU A 376 23.08 20.77 13.64
C GLU A 376 22.45 21.89 14.49
N GLU A 377 21.12 22.06 14.52
CA GLU A 377 20.48 23.16 15.28
C GLU A 377 19.71 22.70 16.55
N ARG A 378 20.29 22.99 17.72
CA ARG A 378 19.60 22.99 19.02
C ARG A 378 18.75 24.26 19.19
N THR A 379 17.64 24.39 18.49
CA THR A 379 16.62 25.40 18.79
C THR A 379 15.21 24.85 18.55
N GLU A 380 14.21 25.50 19.14
CA GLU A 380 12.86 25.05 19.53
C GLU A 380 11.90 24.58 18.39
N ASN A 381 12.40 24.12 17.23
CA ASN A 381 11.58 23.89 16.03
C ASN A 381 11.78 22.51 15.34
N LYS A 382 12.21 21.49 16.08
CA LYS A 382 12.47 20.13 15.55
C LYS A 382 11.28 19.49 14.82
N ASP A 383 10.05 19.77 15.27
CA ASP A 383 8.83 19.21 14.67
C ASP A 383 8.58 19.70 13.24
N SER A 384 9.03 20.92 12.89
CA SER A 384 8.81 21.50 11.57
C SER A 384 9.61 20.81 10.46
N GLY A 385 10.82 20.34 10.76
CA GLY A 385 11.67 19.60 9.83
C GLY A 385 11.12 18.21 9.55
N ILE A 386 10.65 17.51 10.60
CA ILE A 386 10.08 16.16 10.50
C ILE A 386 8.82 16.16 9.63
N GLU A 387 7.88 17.08 9.88
CA GLU A 387 6.65 17.18 9.07
C GLU A 387 6.95 17.49 7.58
N THR A 388 8.02 18.24 7.32
CA THR A 388 8.47 18.51 5.95
C THR A 388 9.08 17.28 5.28
N ILE A 389 9.83 16.46 6.03
CA ILE A 389 10.32 15.15 5.55
C ILE A 389 9.15 14.22 5.25
N LYS A 390 8.13 14.14 6.14
CA LYS A 390 6.89 13.37 5.89
C LYS A 390 6.22 13.81 4.60
N PHE A 391 6.12 15.12 4.36
CA PHE A 391 5.57 15.69 3.13
C PHE A 391 6.33 15.19 1.89
N PHE A 392 7.66 15.27 1.87
CA PHE A 392 8.46 14.82 0.72
C PHE A 392 8.45 13.30 0.52
N LEU A 393 8.51 12.51 1.59
CA LEU A 393 8.36 11.05 1.51
C LEU A 393 7.00 10.65 0.94
N ASN A 394 5.94 11.37 1.33
CA ASN A 394 4.62 11.14 0.78
C ASN A 394 4.54 11.49 -0.71
N CYS A 395 5.13 12.62 -1.12
CA CYS A 395 5.24 12.99 -2.53
C CYS A 395 6.03 11.94 -3.33
N LEU A 396 7.12 11.41 -2.77
CA LEU A 396 7.92 10.36 -3.40
C LEU A 396 7.12 9.06 -3.55
N SER A 397 6.33 8.69 -2.53
CA SER A 397 5.44 7.51 -2.56
C SER A 397 4.41 7.63 -3.69
N LEU A 398 3.73 8.78 -3.78
CA LEU A 398 2.75 9.04 -4.84
C LEU A 398 3.40 9.05 -6.24
N LEU A 399 4.56 9.71 -6.38
CA LEU A 399 5.30 9.81 -7.63
C LEU A 399 5.72 8.43 -8.16
N LEU A 400 6.42 7.65 -7.33
CA LEU A 400 6.91 6.33 -7.69
C LEU A 400 5.76 5.33 -7.88
N GLY A 401 4.71 5.42 -7.06
CA GLY A 401 3.53 4.56 -7.15
C GLY A 401 2.68 4.80 -8.42
N ARG A 402 2.87 5.95 -9.09
CA ARG A 402 2.17 6.31 -10.32
C ARG A 402 2.82 5.75 -11.59
N PHE A 403 4.11 5.42 -11.53
CA PHE A 403 4.83 4.91 -12.70
C PHE A 403 4.22 3.59 -13.19
N ASP A 404 4.21 3.40 -14.51
CA ASP A 404 4.03 2.07 -15.09
C ASP A 404 5.34 1.27 -14.95
N GLY A 405 5.30 -0.05 -15.19
CA GLY A 405 6.46 -0.92 -14.97
C GLY A 405 7.68 -0.49 -15.79
N LYS A 406 7.50 -0.04 -17.04
CA LYS A 406 8.62 0.40 -17.89
C LYS A 406 9.25 1.68 -17.36
N ARG A 407 8.43 2.66 -16.96
CA ARG A 407 8.89 3.93 -16.41
C ARG A 407 9.55 3.75 -15.05
N PHE A 408 9.01 2.86 -14.22
CA PHE A 408 9.61 2.56 -12.92
C PHE A 408 11.01 1.98 -13.10
N GLU A 409 11.19 1.00 -13.99
CA GLU A 409 12.52 0.46 -14.32
C GLU A 409 13.48 1.54 -14.84
N SER A 410 13.02 2.41 -15.75
CA SER A 410 13.83 3.52 -16.24
C SER A 410 14.26 4.46 -15.12
N ALA A 411 13.34 4.88 -14.25
CA ALA A 411 13.65 5.74 -13.12
C ALA A 411 14.59 5.05 -12.12
N MET A 412 14.42 3.75 -11.88
CA MET A 412 15.30 2.97 -11.00
C MET A 412 16.69 2.77 -11.61
N SER A 413 16.84 2.73 -12.94
CA SER A 413 18.17 2.65 -13.54
C SER A 413 19.02 3.91 -13.29
N GLU A 414 18.37 5.07 -13.16
CA GLU A 414 19.02 6.38 -13.01
C GLU A 414 19.14 6.82 -11.55
N TYR A 415 18.07 6.71 -10.77
CA TYR A 415 17.96 7.30 -9.43
C TYR A 415 18.10 6.31 -8.27
N ARG A 416 18.17 4.99 -8.51
CA ARG A 416 18.09 3.97 -7.44
C ARG A 416 19.09 4.17 -6.31
N LEU A 417 20.37 4.41 -6.61
CA LEU A 417 21.39 4.57 -5.58
C LEU A 417 21.13 5.82 -4.72
N GLN A 418 20.70 6.91 -5.35
CA GLN A 418 20.36 8.15 -4.64
C GLN A 418 19.13 7.94 -3.76
N ILE A 419 18.07 7.33 -4.29
CA ILE A 419 16.86 6.97 -3.52
C ILE A 419 17.24 6.10 -2.33
N TYR A 420 18.03 5.06 -2.55
CA TYR A 420 18.47 4.17 -1.48
C TYR A 420 19.25 4.94 -0.40
N ARG A 421 20.26 5.72 -0.79
CA ARG A 421 21.07 6.51 0.14
C ARG A 421 20.22 7.47 0.99
N VAL A 422 19.27 8.17 0.34
CA VAL A 422 18.38 9.13 1.00
C VAL A 422 17.45 8.42 1.98
N LEU A 423 16.83 7.31 1.57
CA LEU A 423 15.84 6.63 2.40
C LEU A 423 16.49 5.87 3.55
N THR A 424 17.65 5.27 3.34
CA THR A 424 18.40 4.59 4.40
C THR A 424 18.79 5.56 5.52
N SER A 425 19.16 6.80 5.20
CA SER A 425 19.43 7.79 6.25
C SER A 425 18.20 8.19 7.06
N GLN A 426 16.99 8.01 6.50
CA GLN A 426 15.74 8.28 7.23
C GLN A 426 15.33 7.15 8.18
N LEU A 427 15.91 5.96 8.05
CA LEU A 427 15.59 4.84 8.96
C LEU A 427 16.09 5.13 10.39
N ASN A 428 17.14 5.94 10.53
CA ASN A 428 17.68 6.40 11.82
C ASN A 428 16.80 7.49 12.47
N CYS A 429 15.69 7.90 11.86
CA CYS A 429 14.80 8.91 12.43
C CYS A 429 14.14 8.40 13.72
N ALA A 430 13.74 9.30 14.62
CA ALA A 430 12.96 8.93 15.81
C ALA A 430 11.44 8.84 15.53
N ASP A 431 10.98 9.38 14.41
CA ASP A 431 9.57 9.42 14.04
C ASP A 431 9.17 8.17 13.23
N GLU A 432 8.24 7.39 13.76
CA GLU A 432 7.80 6.13 13.16
C GLU A 432 7.08 6.30 11.80
N ASP A 433 6.42 7.44 11.54
CA ASP A 433 5.78 7.69 10.23
C ASP A 433 6.84 7.93 9.14
N VAL A 434 7.96 8.58 9.49
CA VAL A 434 9.11 8.78 8.60
C VAL A 434 9.75 7.43 8.28
N ILE A 435 9.98 6.59 9.29
CA ILE A 435 10.53 5.24 9.12
C ILE A 435 9.59 4.40 8.24
N ASP A 436 8.30 4.32 8.56
CA ASP A 436 7.30 3.59 7.76
C ASP A 436 7.27 4.12 6.31
N GLY A 437 7.48 5.43 6.11
CA GLY A 437 7.61 6.03 4.80
C GLY A 437 8.81 5.57 4.00
N ALA A 438 9.98 5.59 4.61
CA ALA A 438 11.19 5.09 4.00
C ALA A 438 11.09 3.59 3.67
N VAL A 439 10.60 2.78 4.63
CA VAL A 439 10.43 1.33 4.47
C VAL A 439 9.46 1.01 3.34
N CYS A 440 8.30 1.66 3.26
CA CYS A 440 7.33 1.43 2.19
C CYS A 440 7.92 1.70 0.80
N ILE A 441 8.69 2.77 0.64
CA ILE A 441 9.32 3.09 -0.64
C ILE A 441 10.47 2.11 -0.94
N LEU A 442 11.32 1.82 0.04
CA LEU A 442 12.41 0.84 -0.11
C LEU A 442 11.86 -0.52 -0.53
N LYS A 443 10.79 -0.99 0.10
CA LYS A 443 10.05 -2.21 -0.26
C LYS A 443 9.65 -2.19 -1.74
N ALA A 444 9.05 -1.10 -2.22
CA ALA A 444 8.65 -0.99 -3.62
C ALA A 444 9.84 -0.97 -4.60
N VAL A 445 10.94 -0.31 -4.22
CA VAL A 445 12.17 -0.22 -5.02
C VAL A 445 12.89 -1.57 -5.11
N ILE A 446 12.95 -2.32 -4.00
CA ILE A 446 13.66 -3.61 -3.92
C ILE A 446 12.85 -4.70 -4.62
N PHE A 447 11.56 -4.84 -4.29
CA PHE A 447 10.75 -5.97 -4.73
C PHE A 447 10.01 -5.76 -6.05
N LYS A 448 10.04 -4.55 -6.62
CA LYS A 448 9.24 -4.19 -7.82
C LYS A 448 7.76 -4.56 -7.65
N SER A 449 7.26 -4.52 -6.40
CA SER A 449 6.02 -5.15 -5.93
C SER A 449 4.74 -4.61 -6.59
N ASN A 450 4.81 -3.50 -7.32
CA ASN A 450 3.69 -2.95 -8.10
C ASN A 450 3.53 -3.58 -9.50
N PHE A 451 4.48 -4.40 -9.98
CA PHE A 451 4.55 -4.79 -11.40
C PHE A 451 4.60 -6.30 -11.68
N SER A 452 4.71 -7.14 -10.65
CA SER A 452 4.87 -8.60 -10.79
C SER A 452 3.56 -9.39 -11.02
N SER A 453 2.50 -8.75 -11.53
CA SER A 453 1.29 -9.49 -11.96
C SER A 453 1.43 -10.12 -13.35
N ALA A 454 2.52 -9.87 -14.07
CA ALA A 454 2.85 -10.61 -15.28
C ALA A 454 3.46 -11.96 -14.90
N ILE A 455 2.61 -12.99 -14.94
CA ILE A 455 2.97 -14.40 -14.95
C ILE A 455 4.17 -14.60 -15.91
N GLY A 456 5.36 -14.84 -15.37
CA GLY A 456 6.48 -15.40 -16.11
C GLY A 456 7.77 -14.60 -16.27
N SER A 457 7.93 -13.39 -15.70
CA SER A 457 9.27 -12.75 -15.67
C SER A 457 9.96 -12.94 -14.33
N LEU A 458 10.97 -13.80 -14.30
CA LEU A 458 11.91 -13.96 -13.19
C LEU A 458 12.42 -12.57 -12.76
N PRO A 459 12.39 -12.21 -11.46
CA PRO A 459 13.03 -10.99 -11.00
C PRO A 459 14.51 -11.06 -11.38
N ASP A 460 15.02 -10.00 -12.01
CA ASP A 460 16.44 -9.88 -12.36
C ASP A 460 17.25 -9.78 -11.06
N THR A 461 17.66 -10.93 -10.52
CA THR A 461 18.33 -11.12 -9.22
C THR A 461 19.61 -10.30 -9.11
N ARG A 462 20.27 -10.00 -10.24
CA ARG A 462 21.51 -9.18 -10.31
C ARG A 462 21.37 -7.76 -9.75
N GLN A 463 20.14 -7.25 -9.61
CA GLN A 463 19.89 -5.89 -9.14
C GLN A 463 19.72 -5.80 -7.60
N MET A 464 19.34 -6.90 -6.94
CA MET A 464 19.28 -7.01 -5.47
C MET A 464 20.69 -7.00 -4.84
N ASP A 465 21.68 -7.54 -5.56
CA ASP A 465 23.06 -7.76 -5.07
C ASP A 465 23.79 -6.49 -4.59
N SER A 466 23.43 -5.32 -5.09
CA SER A 466 24.09 -4.04 -4.72
C SER A 466 23.50 -3.38 -3.48
N VAL A 467 22.23 -3.64 -3.17
CA VAL A 467 21.46 -2.96 -2.13
C VAL A 467 21.36 -3.81 -0.86
N LEU A 468 21.26 -5.12 -1.05
CA LEU A 468 21.07 -6.07 0.03
C LEU A 468 22.23 -6.09 1.06
N PRO A 469 23.52 -6.00 0.66
CA PRO A 469 24.61 -5.89 1.63
C PRO A 469 24.48 -4.67 2.55
N LEU A 470 24.01 -3.54 2.02
CA LEU A 470 23.82 -2.32 2.79
C LEU A 470 22.69 -2.47 3.81
N LEU A 471 21.59 -3.16 3.47
CA LEU A 471 20.52 -3.49 4.41
C LEU A 471 20.98 -4.45 5.50
N LEU A 472 21.76 -5.46 5.13
CA LEU A 472 22.27 -6.45 6.08
C LEU A 472 23.21 -5.81 7.11
N ASN A 473 24.00 -4.79 6.73
CA ASN A 473 24.85 -4.05 7.66
C ASN A 473 24.03 -3.25 8.69
N LEU A 474 22.80 -2.84 8.36
CA LEU A 474 21.92 -2.16 9.31
C LEU A 474 21.37 -3.08 10.41
N LEU A 475 21.55 -4.40 10.27
CA LEU A 475 21.24 -5.36 11.32
C LEU A 475 22.38 -5.52 12.34
N ASP A 476 23.53 -4.86 12.14
CA ASP A 476 24.69 -5.04 13.00
C ASP A 476 24.60 -4.25 14.32
N GLU A 477 23.77 -3.20 14.34
CA GLU A 477 23.42 -2.42 15.53
C GLU A 477 21.96 -2.67 15.95
N ARG A 478 21.59 -2.40 17.21
CA ARG A 478 20.22 -2.59 17.69
C ARG A 478 19.56 -1.25 18.00
N ASP A 479 19.17 -0.54 16.95
CA ASP A 479 18.52 0.76 16.97
C ASP A 479 17.11 0.70 16.33
N GLY A 480 16.48 1.88 16.13
CA GLY A 480 15.19 1.96 15.42
C GLY A 480 15.28 1.45 13.98
N THR A 481 16.42 1.67 13.34
CA THR A 481 16.71 1.26 11.96
C THR A 481 16.75 -0.24 11.81
N ALA A 482 17.42 -0.96 12.71
CA ALA A 482 17.45 -2.41 12.70
C ALA A 482 16.04 -3.00 12.76
N ARG A 483 15.18 -2.48 13.64
CA ARG A 483 13.77 -2.92 13.72
C ARG A 483 13.02 -2.69 12.41
N ALA A 484 13.25 -1.55 11.76
CA ALA A 484 12.61 -1.20 10.49
C ALA A 484 13.06 -2.12 9.33
N VAL A 485 14.34 -2.51 9.34
CA VAL A 485 14.97 -3.31 8.28
C VAL A 485 14.71 -4.81 8.46
N VAL A 486 14.44 -5.29 9.68
CA VAL A 486 14.10 -6.70 9.96
C VAL A 486 13.02 -7.23 9.02
N MET A 487 11.90 -6.51 8.87
CA MET A 487 10.81 -6.92 7.97
C MET A 487 11.25 -6.94 6.50
N LEU A 488 12.04 -5.95 6.07
CA LEU A 488 12.53 -5.88 4.68
C LEU A 488 13.46 -7.06 4.35
N VAL A 489 14.37 -7.40 5.26
CA VAL A 489 15.30 -8.51 5.07
C VAL A 489 14.57 -9.85 5.11
N ALA A 490 13.60 -10.01 6.02
CA ALA A 490 12.77 -11.21 6.06
C ALA A 490 11.99 -11.42 4.74
N GLU A 491 11.40 -10.36 4.19
CA GLU A 491 10.74 -10.42 2.88
C GLU A 491 11.74 -10.73 1.75
N CYS A 492 12.96 -10.16 1.79
CA CYS A 492 14.04 -10.51 0.86
C CYS A 492 14.36 -12.01 0.88
N CYS A 493 14.56 -12.60 2.07
CA CYS A 493 14.83 -14.02 2.22
C CYS A 493 13.67 -14.89 1.70
N SER A 494 12.42 -14.43 1.81
CA SER A 494 11.25 -15.16 1.33
C SER A 494 11.11 -15.17 -0.20
N MET A 495 11.61 -14.13 -0.88
CA MET A 495 11.49 -13.97 -2.34
C MET A 495 12.74 -14.45 -3.10
N SER A 496 13.90 -14.51 -2.45
CA SER A 496 15.15 -14.92 -3.08
C SER A 496 15.14 -16.42 -3.36
N THR A 497 15.38 -16.80 -4.61
CA THR A 497 15.66 -18.20 -4.99
C THR A 497 17.03 -18.67 -4.51
N ASP A 498 17.94 -17.71 -4.28
CA ASP A 498 19.31 -17.96 -3.86
C ASP A 498 19.42 -17.83 -2.33
N SER A 499 20.08 -18.78 -1.67
CA SER A 499 20.21 -18.85 -0.21
C SER A 499 21.09 -17.75 0.39
N TRP A 500 21.77 -16.94 -0.42
CA TRP A 500 22.78 -15.97 0.03
C TRP A 500 22.26 -15.00 1.10
N CYS A 501 21.07 -14.41 0.90
CA CYS A 501 20.52 -13.46 1.87
C CYS A 501 20.31 -14.10 3.23
N LEU A 502 19.77 -15.33 3.24
CA LEU A 502 19.52 -16.07 4.46
C LEU A 502 20.84 -16.54 5.09
N GLU A 503 21.81 -16.99 4.30
CA GLU A 503 23.14 -17.35 4.78
C GLU A 503 23.81 -16.19 5.52
N GLU A 504 23.69 -14.96 5.03
CA GLU A 504 24.22 -13.78 5.71
C GLU A 504 23.49 -13.44 7.02
N VAL A 505 22.19 -13.74 7.11
CA VAL A 505 21.42 -13.65 8.36
C VAL A 505 21.85 -14.75 9.34
N LEU A 506 22.04 -15.98 8.87
CA LEU A 506 22.50 -17.11 9.69
C LEU A 506 23.95 -16.91 10.18
N LYS A 507 24.84 -16.32 9.37
CA LYS A 507 26.18 -15.91 9.81
C LYS A 507 26.13 -14.89 10.95
N ARG A 508 25.20 -13.93 10.89
CA ARG A 508 24.95 -12.96 11.98
C ARG A 508 24.37 -13.65 13.21
N LEU A 509 23.50 -14.64 13.04
CA LEU A 509 22.99 -15.46 14.14
C LEU A 509 24.09 -16.26 14.84
N ALA A 510 25.07 -16.75 14.09
CA ALA A 510 26.24 -17.45 14.61
C ALA A 510 27.37 -16.52 15.09
N SER A 511 27.21 -15.19 14.98
CA SER A 511 28.28 -14.23 15.28
C SER A 511 28.56 -14.09 16.78
N GLY A 512 29.76 -13.58 17.10
CA GLY A 512 30.11 -13.22 18.48
C GLY A 512 29.35 -12.00 19.03
N SER A 513 28.71 -11.19 18.18
CA SER A 513 28.01 -9.97 18.60
C SER A 513 26.58 -10.25 19.05
N VAL A 514 26.28 -9.96 20.32
CA VAL A 514 24.92 -10.09 20.88
C VAL A 514 23.87 -9.33 20.06
N LEU A 515 24.22 -8.14 19.56
CA LEU A 515 23.30 -7.29 18.78
C LEU A 515 22.93 -7.95 17.45
N GLN A 516 23.94 -8.43 16.72
CA GLN A 516 23.76 -9.16 15.45
C GLN A 516 22.91 -10.42 15.65
N ARG A 517 23.19 -11.19 16.71
CA ARG A 517 22.41 -12.40 17.00
C ARG A 517 20.95 -12.11 17.28
N ARG A 518 20.66 -11.10 18.11
CA ARG A 518 19.27 -10.71 18.42
C ARG A 518 18.51 -10.27 17.18
N ASN A 519 19.09 -9.38 16.37
CA ASN A 519 18.44 -8.90 15.16
C ASN A 519 18.26 -10.02 14.12
N ALA A 520 19.21 -10.95 14.02
CA ALA A 520 19.07 -12.11 13.14
C ALA A 520 17.93 -13.04 13.58
N VAL A 521 17.72 -13.24 14.88
CA VAL A 521 16.55 -13.97 15.39
C VAL A 521 15.25 -13.24 15.07
N ASP A 522 15.22 -11.92 15.20
CA ASP A 522 14.05 -11.10 14.85
C ASP A 522 13.71 -11.24 13.33
N VAL A 523 14.72 -11.28 12.45
CA VAL A 523 14.54 -11.58 11.01
C VAL A 523 13.96 -12.97 10.78
N ILE A 524 14.49 -14.00 11.45
CA ILE A 524 14.01 -15.38 11.30
C ILE A 524 12.57 -15.50 11.78
N SER A 525 12.22 -14.84 12.88
CA SER A 525 10.85 -14.79 13.40
C SER A 525 9.87 -14.23 12.35
N GLU A 526 10.21 -13.09 11.73
CA GLU A 526 9.39 -12.51 10.67
C GLU A 526 9.35 -13.37 9.41
N LEU A 527 10.46 -14.01 9.05
CA LEU A 527 10.54 -14.90 7.88
C LEU A 527 9.59 -16.10 8.01
N ILE A 528 9.57 -16.73 9.19
CA ILE A 528 8.67 -17.87 9.49
C ILE A 528 7.20 -17.42 9.41
N ARG A 529 6.90 -16.20 9.85
CA ARG A 529 5.55 -15.62 9.79
C ARG A 529 5.10 -15.33 8.36
N ILE A 530 6.00 -14.83 7.51
CA ILE A 530 5.70 -14.45 6.12
C ILE A 530 5.55 -15.70 5.24
N SER A 531 6.43 -16.69 5.41
CA SER A 531 6.50 -17.88 4.57
C SER A 531 6.56 -19.13 5.44
N PRO A 532 5.42 -19.58 5.98
CA PRO A 532 5.41 -20.79 6.81
C PRO A 532 5.91 -22.00 6.02
N ASP A 533 5.65 -22.09 4.71
CA ASP A 533 5.99 -23.23 3.85
C ASP A 533 7.42 -23.17 3.25
N LEU A 534 8.41 -22.60 3.95
CA LEU A 534 9.81 -22.62 3.52
C LEU A 534 10.33 -24.06 3.30
N ILE A 535 10.45 -24.52 2.06
CA ILE A 535 10.92 -25.90 1.78
C ILE A 535 12.45 -25.99 1.72
N TYR A 536 13.13 -24.94 1.23
CA TYR A 536 14.53 -25.05 0.78
C TYR A 536 15.60 -24.77 1.86
N CYS A 537 15.27 -24.11 2.97
CA CYS A 537 16.26 -23.72 4.01
C CYS A 537 15.83 -24.03 5.44
N ARG A 538 14.79 -24.85 5.64
CA ARG A 538 14.27 -25.17 6.99
C ARG A 538 15.29 -25.87 7.88
N GLN A 539 16.14 -26.73 7.33
CA GLN A 539 17.15 -27.46 8.10
C GLN A 539 18.22 -26.51 8.67
N ASP A 540 18.71 -25.56 7.87
CA ASP A 540 19.75 -24.63 8.32
C ASP A 540 19.21 -23.71 9.43
N ILE A 541 17.99 -23.21 9.27
CA ILE A 541 17.32 -22.41 10.30
C ILE A 541 17.14 -23.25 11.59
N ALA A 542 16.63 -24.48 11.47
CA ALA A 542 16.46 -25.38 12.60
C ALA A 542 17.77 -25.63 13.36
N ASN A 543 18.86 -25.93 12.64
CA ASN A 543 20.18 -26.16 13.24
C ASN A 543 20.67 -24.94 14.03
N HIS A 544 20.60 -23.74 13.44
CA HIS A 544 21.07 -22.54 14.12
C HIS A 544 20.18 -22.16 15.32
N LEU A 545 18.86 -22.36 15.23
CA LEU A 545 17.94 -22.15 16.36
C LEU A 545 18.24 -23.11 17.52
N LEU A 546 18.53 -24.38 17.22
CA LEU A 546 18.94 -25.37 18.23
C LEU A 546 20.25 -24.97 18.93
N GLU A 547 21.24 -24.49 18.18
CA GLU A 547 22.47 -23.95 18.77
C GLU A 547 22.20 -22.75 19.69
N ARG A 548 21.23 -21.89 19.35
CA ARG A 548 20.88 -20.72 20.16
C ARG A 548 20.19 -21.06 21.49
N LEU A 549 19.78 -22.30 21.73
CA LEU A 549 19.31 -22.72 23.06
C LEU A 549 20.42 -22.65 24.13
N GLY A 550 21.68 -22.73 23.71
CA GLY A 550 22.87 -22.57 24.54
C GLY A 550 23.46 -21.16 24.54
N ASP A 551 22.77 -20.16 23.98
CA ASP A 551 23.30 -18.78 23.92
C ASP A 551 23.53 -18.18 25.32
N GLU A 552 24.54 -17.32 25.43
CA GLU A 552 24.83 -16.60 26.68
C GLU A 552 23.66 -15.69 27.10
N GLU A 553 22.97 -15.12 26.12
CA GLU A 553 21.89 -14.16 26.34
C GLU A 553 20.54 -14.86 26.50
N LEU A 554 19.90 -14.66 27.67
CA LEU A 554 18.61 -15.26 28.00
C LEU A 554 17.51 -14.91 26.99
N VAL A 555 17.46 -13.66 26.51
CA VAL A 555 16.45 -13.21 25.54
C VAL A 555 16.56 -14.00 24.23
N ILE A 556 17.77 -14.30 23.78
CA ILE A 556 17.99 -15.09 22.54
C ILE A 556 17.54 -16.53 22.75
N ARG A 557 17.86 -17.12 23.92
CA ARG A 557 17.43 -18.48 24.28
C ARG A 557 15.91 -18.61 24.31
N GLU A 558 15.22 -17.64 24.90
CA GLU A 558 13.76 -17.61 24.95
C GLU A 558 13.15 -17.46 23.54
N GLN A 559 13.66 -16.54 22.73
CA GLN A 559 13.18 -16.38 21.35
C GLN A 559 13.40 -17.65 20.53
N ALA A 560 14.59 -18.27 20.60
CA ALA A 560 14.86 -19.53 19.92
C ALA A 560 13.90 -20.65 20.39
N SER A 561 13.70 -20.78 21.71
CA SER A 561 12.76 -21.74 22.30
C SER A 561 11.32 -21.54 21.81
N ASN A 562 10.90 -20.29 21.58
CA ASN A 562 9.57 -19.96 21.05
C ASN A 562 9.41 -20.20 19.55
N LEU A 563 10.50 -20.12 18.77
CA LEU A 563 10.49 -20.33 17.32
C LEU A 563 10.59 -21.81 16.91
N ILE A 564 11.31 -22.62 17.69
CA ILE A 564 11.50 -24.06 17.43
C ILE A 564 10.18 -24.84 17.24
N PRO A 565 9.10 -24.62 18.03
CA PRO A 565 7.81 -25.29 17.83
C PRO A 565 7.17 -25.06 16.46
N MET A 566 7.47 -23.92 15.81
CA MET A 566 6.97 -23.58 14.49
C MET A 566 7.70 -24.32 13.36
N MET A 567 8.81 -25.00 13.66
CA MET A 567 9.56 -25.81 12.69
C MET A 567 8.93 -27.20 12.49
N ASP A 568 9.35 -27.88 11.42
CA ASP A 568 9.01 -29.29 11.21
C ASP A 568 9.64 -30.13 12.34
N PRO A 569 8.83 -30.90 13.10
CA PRO A 569 9.33 -31.74 14.18
C PRO A 569 10.44 -32.71 13.75
N SER A 570 10.44 -33.20 12.51
CA SER A 570 11.47 -34.11 12.00
C SER A 570 12.88 -33.51 11.98
N LEU A 571 12.99 -32.18 11.88
CA LEU A 571 14.26 -31.46 11.79
C LEU A 571 14.81 -31.08 13.17
N VAL A 572 13.94 -30.93 14.17
CA VAL A 572 14.30 -30.40 15.49
C VAL A 572 14.23 -31.44 16.60
N LEU A 573 13.24 -32.33 16.59
CA LEU A 573 12.93 -33.22 17.71
C LEU A 573 14.06 -34.20 18.03
N PRO A 574 14.69 -34.90 17.06
CA PRO A 574 15.79 -35.82 17.36
C PRO A 574 16.97 -35.11 18.04
N ALA A 575 17.32 -33.91 17.57
CA ALA A 575 18.39 -33.10 18.15
C ALA A 575 18.01 -32.58 19.54
N LEU A 576 16.78 -32.09 19.74
CA LEU A 576 16.29 -31.62 21.05
C LEU A 576 16.36 -32.71 22.11
N VAL A 577 15.97 -33.94 21.77
CA VAL A 577 16.05 -35.08 22.69
C VAL A 577 17.48 -35.26 23.18
N LEU A 578 18.48 -35.21 22.29
CA LEU A 578 19.90 -35.28 22.66
C LEU A 578 20.34 -34.09 23.54
N LEU A 579 19.88 -32.88 23.23
CA LEU A 579 20.22 -31.67 23.99
C LEU A 579 19.65 -31.70 25.43
N VAL A 580 18.50 -32.34 25.66
CA VAL A 580 17.94 -32.53 27.01
C VAL A 580 18.84 -33.42 27.88
N TYR A 581 19.57 -34.36 27.28
CA TYR A 581 20.55 -35.19 27.98
C TYR A 581 21.93 -34.51 28.16
N SER A 582 22.12 -33.29 27.62
CA SER A 582 23.37 -32.55 27.77
C SER A 582 23.69 -32.26 29.25
N SER A 583 24.99 -32.25 29.56
CA SER A 583 25.52 -31.84 30.87
C SER A 583 25.65 -30.31 31.00
N ASP A 584 25.42 -29.56 29.93
CA ASP A 584 25.48 -28.09 29.95
C ASP A 584 24.27 -27.51 30.72
N GLU A 585 24.55 -26.93 31.89
CA GLU A 585 23.56 -26.34 32.79
C GLU A 585 22.78 -25.17 32.18
N ARG A 586 23.32 -24.48 31.16
CA ARG A 586 22.65 -23.35 30.51
C ARG A 586 21.74 -23.78 29.38
N LEU A 587 22.20 -24.75 28.59
CA LEU A 587 21.50 -25.31 27.44
C LEU A 587 20.34 -26.19 27.89
N GLN A 588 20.53 -27.01 28.92
CA GLN A 588 19.60 -28.06 29.28
C GLN A 588 18.21 -27.57 29.70
N PRO A 589 18.05 -26.50 30.50
CA PRO A 589 16.72 -25.95 30.82
C PRO A 589 16.01 -25.41 29.57
N SER A 590 16.73 -24.70 28.70
CA SER A 590 16.19 -24.17 27.44
C SER A 590 15.75 -25.28 26.49
N ALA A 591 16.55 -26.35 26.38
CA ALA A 591 16.23 -27.53 25.58
C ALA A 591 15.01 -28.27 26.13
N SER A 592 14.88 -28.39 27.45
CA SER A 592 13.72 -29.00 28.10
C SER A 592 12.44 -28.20 27.84
N ASN A 593 12.52 -26.87 27.95
CA ASN A 593 11.39 -25.98 27.66
C ASN A 593 11.00 -26.01 26.18
N ALA A 594 11.98 -25.96 25.28
CA ALA A 594 11.75 -26.05 23.83
C ALA A 594 11.13 -27.40 23.47
N PHE A 595 11.63 -28.50 24.03
CA PHE A 595 11.10 -29.85 23.87
C PHE A 595 9.62 -29.93 24.25
N VAL A 596 9.27 -29.48 25.47
CA VAL A 596 7.88 -29.46 25.92
C VAL A 596 7.02 -28.57 25.01
N SER A 597 7.55 -27.43 24.56
CA SER A 597 6.83 -26.52 23.68
C SER A 597 6.54 -27.11 22.30
N VAL A 598 7.47 -27.89 21.73
CA VAL A 598 7.24 -28.64 20.47
C VAL A 598 6.10 -29.63 20.64
N LEU A 599 6.10 -30.41 21.72
CA LEU A 599 5.05 -31.39 21.97
C LEU A 599 3.69 -30.72 22.24
N LYS A 600 3.68 -29.57 22.93
CA LYS A 600 2.47 -28.76 23.17
C LYS A 600 1.90 -28.22 21.85
N TYR A 601 2.76 -27.71 20.96
CA TYR A 601 2.33 -27.14 19.67
C TYR A 601 1.78 -28.18 18.69
N HIS A 602 2.33 -29.39 18.70
CA HIS A 602 1.88 -30.51 17.85
C HIS A 602 1.10 -31.57 18.65
N ASN A 603 0.34 -31.16 19.67
CA ASN A 603 -0.35 -32.06 20.62
C ASN A 603 -1.40 -33.01 20.01
N GLN A 604 -1.83 -32.77 18.76
CA GLN A 604 -2.80 -33.61 18.04
C GLN A 604 -2.13 -34.58 17.03
N LYS A 605 -0.81 -34.50 16.81
CA LYS A 605 -0.10 -35.31 15.81
C LYS A 605 0.59 -36.50 16.44
N PHE A 606 -0.03 -37.68 16.33
CA PHE A 606 0.54 -38.93 16.82
C PHE A 606 1.92 -39.23 16.21
N GLU A 607 2.18 -38.83 14.96
CA GLU A 607 3.46 -39.04 14.27
C GLU A 607 4.63 -38.41 15.03
N VAL A 608 4.40 -37.29 15.73
CA VAL A 608 5.42 -36.62 16.54
C VAL A 608 5.76 -37.43 17.79
N ILE A 609 4.75 -38.06 18.41
CA ILE A 609 4.94 -38.94 19.56
C ILE A 609 5.64 -40.24 19.14
N CYS A 610 5.27 -40.81 18.00
CA CYS A 610 6.01 -41.93 17.40
C CYS A 610 7.49 -41.60 17.23
N MET A 611 7.79 -40.46 16.62
CA MET A 611 9.17 -40.01 16.41
C MET A 611 9.93 -39.84 17.73
N LEU A 612 9.28 -39.31 18.76
CA LEU A 612 9.86 -39.23 20.11
C LEU A 612 10.21 -40.62 20.65
N LEU A 613 9.28 -41.56 20.58
CA LEU A 613 9.49 -42.94 21.04
C LEU A 613 10.63 -43.62 20.28
N ASP A 614 10.71 -43.41 18.96
CA ASP A 614 11.77 -43.94 18.12
C ASP A 614 13.13 -43.32 18.51
N CYS A 615 13.18 -42.00 18.76
CA CYS A 615 14.38 -41.31 19.22
C CYS A 615 14.88 -41.85 20.56
N LEU A 616 13.98 -42.01 21.54
CA LEU A 616 14.32 -42.55 22.85
C LEU A 616 14.78 -44.01 22.77
N SER A 617 14.12 -44.82 21.93
CA SER A 617 14.48 -46.23 21.72
C SER A 617 15.87 -46.35 21.10
N ASN A 618 16.20 -45.50 20.13
CA ASN A 618 17.52 -45.43 19.52
C ASN A 618 18.60 -45.04 20.54
N ILE A 619 18.32 -44.07 21.42
CA ILE A 619 19.26 -43.66 22.48
C ILE A 619 19.51 -44.80 23.48
N CYS A 620 18.46 -45.51 23.89
CA CYS A 620 18.59 -46.66 24.79
C CYS A 620 19.37 -47.84 24.18
N GLN A 621 19.42 -47.93 22.85
CA GLN A 621 20.15 -48.99 22.13
C GLN A 621 21.59 -48.60 21.76
N ASN A 622 21.99 -47.33 21.90
CA ASN A 622 23.28 -46.83 21.42
C ASN A 622 24.30 -46.65 22.57
N PRO A 623 25.36 -47.47 22.65
CA PRO A 623 26.34 -47.42 23.75
C PRO A 623 27.36 -46.25 23.66
N ASP A 624 27.37 -45.49 22.56
CA ASP A 624 28.32 -44.40 22.27
C ASP A 624 27.71 -43.00 22.46
N LEU A 625 26.90 -42.78 23.49
CA LEU A 625 26.61 -41.40 23.94
C LEU A 625 27.92 -40.72 24.41
N PRO A 626 28.07 -39.40 24.26
CA PRO A 626 29.31 -38.71 24.59
C PRO A 626 29.63 -38.93 26.07
N LYS A 627 30.58 -39.83 26.32
CA LYS A 627 31.24 -39.95 27.63
C LYS A 627 31.84 -38.58 27.90
N ALA A 628 31.39 -37.94 28.97
CA ALA A 628 31.96 -36.70 29.44
C ALA A 628 33.49 -36.84 29.47
N SER A 629 34.18 -36.06 28.64
CA SER A 629 35.63 -35.92 28.72
C SER A 629 35.93 -35.10 29.99
N VAL A 630 35.90 -35.76 31.14
CA VAL A 630 36.39 -35.21 32.40
C VAL A 630 37.83 -35.67 32.54
N ASP A 631 38.74 -34.78 32.21
CA ASP A 631 40.09 -34.82 32.79
C ASP A 631 39.95 -34.48 34.29
N GLY A 632 40.14 -35.49 35.14
CA GLY A 632 40.36 -35.34 36.58
C GLY A 632 39.14 -35.45 37.51
N GLY A 633 39.04 -36.59 38.21
CA GLY A 633 38.53 -36.66 39.60
C GLY A 633 37.07 -37.08 39.83
N GLU A 634 36.88 -38.37 40.08
CA GLU A 634 35.80 -39.02 40.87
C GLU A 634 34.46 -38.26 41.08
N ALA A 635 33.58 -38.35 40.09
CA ALA A 635 32.15 -38.59 40.27
C ALA A 635 31.58 -39.08 38.92
N GLU A 636 31.31 -40.37 38.78
CA GLU A 636 30.52 -40.89 37.66
C GLU A 636 29.11 -40.29 37.74
N ALA A 637 28.85 -39.21 36.99
CA ALA A 637 27.51 -38.70 36.80
C ALA A 637 26.72 -39.75 36.01
N LYS A 638 25.99 -40.62 36.72
CA LYS A 638 25.09 -41.62 36.16
C LYS A 638 24.09 -40.89 35.25
N LEU A 639 24.20 -41.09 33.94
CA LEU A 639 23.32 -40.44 32.95
C LEU A 639 21.86 -40.81 33.29
N ASP A 640 21.05 -39.83 33.67
CA ASP A 640 19.64 -40.05 34.01
C ASP A 640 18.86 -40.38 32.74
N THR A 641 18.79 -41.67 32.40
CA THR A 641 18.11 -42.18 31.20
C THR A 641 16.62 -41.79 31.14
N ASN A 642 16.02 -41.41 32.28
CA ASN A 642 14.63 -40.96 32.37
C ASN A 642 14.41 -39.46 32.15
N ARG A 643 15.46 -38.67 31.91
CA ARG A 643 15.36 -37.20 31.95
C ARG A 643 14.29 -36.64 31.01
N VAL A 644 14.22 -37.13 29.77
CA VAL A 644 13.18 -36.75 28.80
C VAL A 644 11.80 -37.26 29.22
N LEU A 645 11.71 -38.49 29.73
CA LEU A 645 10.45 -39.09 30.18
C LEU A 645 9.83 -38.32 31.37
N LYS A 646 10.64 -37.71 32.22
CA LYS A 646 10.18 -36.83 33.33
C LYS A 646 9.47 -35.56 32.86
N LEU A 647 9.64 -35.16 31.59
CA LEU A 647 8.97 -33.99 31.01
C LEU A 647 7.58 -34.33 30.44
N ILE A 648 7.28 -35.62 30.23
CA ILE A 648 6.02 -36.08 29.65
C ILE A 648 4.79 -35.70 30.47
N PRO A 649 4.79 -35.77 31.82
CA PRO A 649 3.67 -35.30 32.63
C PRO A 649 3.38 -33.81 32.49
N GLU A 650 4.36 -32.99 32.10
CA GLU A 650 4.13 -31.56 31.87
C GLU A 650 3.45 -31.31 30.53
N TRP A 651 3.86 -32.04 29.48
CA TRP A 651 3.20 -32.01 28.19
C TRP A 651 1.78 -32.59 28.26
N SER A 652 1.58 -33.70 28.97
CA SER A 652 0.30 -34.42 29.00
C SER A 652 -0.88 -33.55 29.45
N LYS A 653 -0.63 -32.55 30.30
CA LYS A 653 -1.61 -31.54 30.74
C LYS A 653 -2.16 -30.64 29.62
N SER A 654 -1.51 -30.62 28.45
CA SER A 654 -1.89 -29.79 27.30
C SER A 654 -2.64 -30.55 26.21
N VAL A 655 -2.83 -31.86 26.37
CA VAL A 655 -3.55 -32.69 25.40
C VAL A 655 -5.05 -32.52 25.65
N GLU A 656 -5.79 -32.00 24.66
CA GLU A 656 -7.23 -31.76 24.78
C GLU A 656 -8.06 -33.02 24.45
N ASP A 657 -7.62 -33.82 23.48
CA ASP A 657 -8.32 -35.03 23.04
C ASP A 657 -7.37 -36.23 23.04
N TRP A 658 -7.44 -37.01 24.12
CA TRP A 658 -6.65 -38.22 24.29
C TRP A 658 -7.05 -39.35 23.33
N ASN A 659 -8.26 -39.35 22.78
CA ASN A 659 -8.72 -40.43 21.91
C ASN A 659 -7.87 -40.49 20.62
N LEU A 660 -7.36 -39.34 20.15
CA LEU A 660 -6.49 -39.25 18.97
C LEU A 660 -5.10 -39.86 19.18
N LEU A 661 -4.64 -40.00 20.42
CA LEU A 661 -3.32 -40.51 20.75
C LEU A 661 -3.36 -41.93 21.34
N ILE A 662 -4.42 -42.29 22.05
CA ILE A 662 -4.51 -43.55 22.79
C ILE A 662 -4.57 -44.76 21.85
N GLU A 663 -5.49 -44.79 20.89
CA GLU A 663 -5.61 -45.96 19.99
C GLU A 663 -4.28 -46.22 19.25
N PRO A 664 -3.65 -45.21 18.63
CA PRO A 664 -2.38 -45.43 17.92
C PRO A 664 -1.20 -45.77 18.85
N LEU A 665 -1.18 -45.24 20.09
CA LEU A 665 -0.15 -45.60 21.09
C LEU A 665 -0.24 -47.07 21.50
N ILE A 666 -1.45 -47.57 21.73
CA ILE A 666 -1.69 -48.99 22.03
C ILE A 666 -1.30 -49.85 20.81
N ASP A 667 -1.67 -49.44 19.60
CA ASP A 667 -1.27 -50.13 18.37
C ASP A 667 0.25 -50.23 18.22
N LYS A 668 0.99 -49.13 18.46
CA LYS A 668 2.45 -49.13 18.41
C LYS A 668 3.06 -50.05 19.48
N MET A 669 2.48 -50.09 20.68
CA MET A 669 2.91 -51.03 21.73
C MET A 669 2.77 -52.49 21.29
N PHE A 670 1.65 -52.86 20.66
CA PHE A 670 1.45 -54.22 20.14
C PHE A 670 2.31 -54.53 18.91
N ALA A 671 2.62 -53.53 18.09
CA ALA A 671 3.52 -53.67 16.95
C ALA A 671 4.99 -53.86 17.38
N GLU A 672 5.40 -53.24 18.50
CA GLU A 672 6.76 -53.27 19.04
C GLU A 672 6.81 -53.78 20.50
N PRO A 673 6.39 -55.03 20.79
CA PRO A 673 6.19 -55.51 22.16
C PRO A 673 7.50 -55.62 22.98
N SER A 674 8.65 -55.69 22.33
CA SER A 674 9.97 -55.73 22.98
C SER A 674 10.51 -54.34 23.35
N ASN A 675 9.82 -53.26 22.98
CA ASN A 675 10.29 -51.89 23.18
C ASN A 675 9.90 -51.37 24.57
N ALA A 676 10.78 -51.56 25.55
CA ALA A 676 10.58 -51.12 26.93
C ALA A 676 10.38 -49.60 27.08
N THR A 677 10.81 -48.79 26.10
CA THR A 677 10.62 -47.34 26.09
C THR A 677 9.14 -46.97 26.01
N ILE A 678 8.37 -47.69 25.20
CA ILE A 678 6.92 -47.46 25.02
C ILE A 678 6.21 -47.73 26.34
N VAL A 679 6.51 -48.85 26.99
CA VAL A 679 5.92 -49.21 28.29
C VAL A 679 6.23 -48.15 29.35
N ARG A 680 7.47 -47.65 29.40
CA ARG A 680 7.85 -46.56 30.30
C ARG A 680 7.13 -45.27 29.96
N PHE A 681 6.97 -44.92 28.69
CA PHE A 681 6.22 -43.73 28.29
C PHE A 681 4.75 -43.81 28.75
N LEU A 682 4.10 -44.97 28.55
CA LEU A 682 2.72 -45.21 28.97
C LEU A 682 2.55 -45.08 30.49
N SER A 683 3.54 -45.45 31.29
CA SER A 683 3.45 -45.29 32.76
C SER A 683 3.39 -43.83 33.21
N TYR A 684 4.06 -42.91 32.50
CA TYR A 684 4.01 -41.46 32.76
C TYR A 684 2.68 -40.79 32.36
N ILE A 685 1.83 -41.47 31.57
CA ILE A 685 0.50 -40.99 31.17
C ILE A 685 -0.63 -41.90 31.69
N SER A 686 -0.33 -42.77 32.66
CA SER A 686 -1.25 -43.79 33.17
C SER A 686 -2.57 -43.23 33.71
N GLU A 687 -2.56 -42.04 34.33
CA GLU A 687 -3.78 -41.33 34.77
C GLU A 687 -4.73 -41.04 33.59
N HIS A 688 -4.19 -40.54 32.47
CA HIS A 688 -4.97 -40.24 31.26
C HIS A 688 -5.47 -41.51 30.56
N LEU A 689 -4.68 -42.59 30.58
CA LEU A 689 -5.12 -43.90 30.08
C LEU A 689 -6.28 -44.47 30.91
N ALA A 690 -6.28 -44.24 32.22
CA ALA A 690 -7.36 -44.67 33.10
C ALA A 690 -8.66 -43.87 32.88
N GLU A 691 -8.55 -42.57 32.58
CA GLU A 691 -9.70 -41.71 32.25
C GLU A 691 -10.35 -42.10 30.91
N ALA A 692 -9.55 -42.58 29.95
CA ALA A 692 -10.00 -43.04 28.64
C ALA A 692 -10.06 -44.58 28.55
N ALA A 693 -10.41 -45.24 29.66
CA ALA A 693 -10.45 -46.70 29.76
C ALA A 693 -11.29 -47.35 28.65
N ASP A 694 -12.42 -46.76 28.25
CA ASP A 694 -13.28 -47.28 27.18
C ASP A 694 -12.54 -47.43 25.84
N ALA A 695 -11.72 -46.43 25.46
CA ALA A 695 -10.92 -46.46 24.24
C ALA A 695 -9.78 -47.48 24.32
N VAL A 696 -9.09 -47.53 25.48
CA VAL A 696 -8.04 -48.53 25.74
C VAL A 696 -8.60 -49.95 25.65
N PHE A 697 -9.73 -50.22 26.30
CA PHE A 697 -10.39 -51.53 26.28
C PHE A 697 -10.87 -51.90 24.89
N HIS A 698 -11.44 -50.95 24.15
CA HIS A 698 -11.86 -51.18 22.76
C HIS A 698 -10.68 -51.62 21.90
N GLN A 699 -9.53 -50.94 21.99
CA GLN A 699 -8.35 -51.28 21.20
C GLN A 699 -7.72 -52.61 21.62
N LEU A 700 -7.66 -52.91 22.93
CA LEU A 700 -7.21 -54.21 23.44
C LEU A 700 -8.07 -55.36 22.93
N LEU A 701 -9.40 -55.16 22.89
CA LEU A 701 -10.32 -56.13 22.32
C LEU A 701 -10.06 -56.35 20.81
N LEU A 702 -9.79 -55.29 20.05
CA LEU A 702 -9.47 -55.41 18.62
C LEU A 702 -8.19 -56.24 18.35
N HIS A 703 -7.13 -56.05 19.15
CA HIS A 703 -5.91 -56.86 19.04
C HIS A 703 -6.14 -58.32 19.43
N THR A 704 -6.93 -58.58 20.46
CA THR A 704 -7.28 -59.95 20.91
C THR A 704 -8.18 -60.67 19.90
N ARG A 705 -9.04 -59.95 19.16
CA ARG A 705 -9.76 -60.48 17.98
C ARG A 705 -8.81 -60.97 16.88
N GLY A 706 -7.71 -60.25 16.64
CA GLY A 706 -6.67 -60.61 15.67
C GLY A 706 -5.89 -61.88 16.05
N GLN A 707 -5.85 -62.24 17.33
CA GLN A 707 -5.14 -63.42 17.86
C GLN A 707 -5.98 -64.72 17.85
N LYS A 708 -7.19 -64.72 17.26
CA LYS A 708 -8.08 -65.89 17.06
C LYS A 708 -8.61 -66.58 18.35
N GLU A 709 -8.80 -65.85 19.44
CA GLU A 709 -9.30 -66.46 20.69
C GLU A 709 -10.70 -66.00 21.15
N ILE A 710 -11.36 -65.07 20.44
CA ILE A 710 -12.67 -64.51 20.87
C ILE A 710 -13.76 -64.70 19.80
N ASP A 711 -14.93 -65.21 20.21
CA ASP A 711 -16.10 -65.50 19.37
C ASP A 711 -16.82 -64.22 18.87
N GLU A 712 -17.19 -64.17 17.58
CA GLU A 712 -17.79 -63.00 16.91
C GLU A 712 -19.12 -62.54 17.54
N SER A 713 -19.81 -63.46 18.22
CA SER A 713 -21.07 -63.18 18.91
C SER A 713 -20.91 -62.24 20.12
N PHE A 714 -19.70 -62.16 20.70
CA PHE A 714 -19.39 -61.32 21.87
C PHE A 714 -19.20 -59.84 21.49
N PHE A 715 -18.58 -59.58 20.35
CA PHE A 715 -18.34 -58.21 19.85
C PHE A 715 -19.63 -57.48 19.49
N THR A 716 -20.57 -58.18 18.87
CA THR A 716 -21.88 -57.60 18.49
C THR A 716 -22.74 -57.21 19.70
N ARG A 717 -22.56 -57.88 20.86
CA ARG A 717 -23.17 -57.49 22.14
C ARG A 717 -22.50 -56.27 22.78
N TRP A 718 -21.18 -56.15 22.63
CA TRP A 718 -20.44 -54.99 23.14
C TRP A 718 -20.80 -53.71 22.39
N GLU A 719 -20.79 -53.75 21.05
CA GLU A 719 -21.16 -52.61 20.18
C GLU A 719 -22.61 -52.15 20.36
N SER A 720 -23.52 -53.05 20.74
CA SER A 720 -24.94 -52.73 20.97
C SER A 720 -25.27 -52.24 22.38
N ARG A 721 -24.28 -52.10 23.29
CA ARG A 721 -24.43 -51.68 24.69
C ARG A 721 -25.49 -52.47 25.48
N THR A 722 -25.73 -53.73 25.15
CA THR A 722 -26.71 -54.58 25.84
C THR A 722 -26.03 -55.51 26.83
N TYR A 723 -25.67 -55.02 28.02
CA TYR A 723 -25.00 -55.82 29.05
C TYR A 723 -25.95 -56.34 30.14
N THR A 724 -25.75 -57.59 30.53
CA THR A 724 -26.13 -58.13 31.84
C THR A 724 -24.88 -58.22 32.72
N SER A 725 -25.01 -57.95 34.02
CA SER A 725 -23.93 -57.89 35.04
C SER A 725 -22.87 -58.99 34.94
N ASP A 726 -23.26 -60.23 34.61
CA ASP A 726 -22.35 -61.37 34.60
C ASP A 726 -21.34 -61.35 33.42
N VAL A 727 -21.69 -60.73 32.29
CA VAL A 727 -20.84 -60.67 31.09
C VAL A 727 -19.70 -59.66 31.27
N SER A 728 -19.87 -58.67 32.14
CA SER A 728 -18.83 -57.70 32.51
C SER A 728 -17.68 -58.33 33.31
N VAL A 729 -17.97 -59.39 34.08
CA VAL A 729 -17.00 -60.03 34.98
C VAL A 729 -16.12 -61.02 34.22
N GLU A 730 -16.70 -61.81 33.32
CA GLU A 730 -15.93 -62.68 32.42
C GLU A 730 -15.00 -61.88 31.49
N LEU A 731 -15.45 -60.71 31.01
CA LEU A 731 -14.65 -59.80 30.18
C LEU A 731 -13.43 -59.25 30.93
N GLN A 732 -13.62 -58.84 32.18
CA GLN A 732 -12.50 -58.38 33.02
C GLN A 732 -11.50 -59.50 33.27
N HIS A 733 -11.97 -60.73 33.51
CA HIS A 733 -11.09 -61.87 33.74
C HIS A 733 -10.27 -62.29 32.51
N SER A 734 -10.86 -62.36 31.31
CA SER A 734 -10.10 -62.77 30.10
C SER A 734 -9.09 -61.71 29.66
N LEU A 735 -9.44 -60.42 29.79
CA LEU A 735 -8.52 -59.30 29.53
C LEU A 735 -7.39 -59.27 30.56
N PHE A 736 -7.68 -59.56 31.83
CA PHE A 736 -6.66 -59.66 32.89
C PHE A 736 -5.67 -60.80 32.58
N ASP A 737 -6.17 -61.98 32.22
CA ASP A 737 -5.35 -63.15 31.90
C ASP A 737 -4.49 -62.99 30.62
N GLN A 738 -4.96 -62.22 29.63
CA GLN A 738 -4.19 -61.92 28.41
C GLN A 738 -3.27 -60.68 28.54
N SER A 739 -3.51 -59.81 29.53
CA SER A 739 -2.61 -58.69 29.90
C SER A 739 -1.45 -59.11 30.81
N LEU A 740 -1.50 -60.33 31.36
CA LEU A 740 -0.46 -60.90 32.23
C LEU A 740 0.95 -60.99 31.60
N PRO A 741 1.14 -61.31 30.30
CA PRO A 741 2.46 -61.24 29.67
C PRO A 741 3.05 -59.82 29.63
N ILE A 742 2.21 -58.79 29.63
CA ILE A 742 2.61 -57.37 29.66
C ILE A 742 3.03 -56.97 31.08
N ALA A 743 2.34 -57.46 32.10
CA ALA A 743 2.74 -57.30 33.50
C ALA A 743 4.04 -58.06 33.85
N TYR A 744 4.33 -59.18 33.20
CA TYR A 744 5.58 -59.92 33.39
C TYR A 744 6.81 -59.24 32.76
N SER A 745 6.66 -58.43 31.70
CA SER A 745 7.77 -57.60 31.16
C SER A 745 8.12 -56.43 32.09
N GLN A 746 7.12 -55.92 32.82
CA GLN A 746 7.32 -54.97 33.93
C GLN A 746 8.14 -55.57 35.08
N ALA A 747 7.90 -56.83 35.44
CA ALA A 747 8.66 -57.49 36.52
C ALA A 747 10.13 -57.76 36.16
N ALA A 748 10.42 -58.16 34.92
CA ALA A 748 11.78 -58.44 34.46
C ALA A 748 12.65 -57.18 34.28
N SER A 749 12.05 -56.00 34.11
CA SER A 749 12.76 -54.72 34.01
C SER A 749 12.97 -54.02 35.35
N THR A 750 12.29 -54.46 36.41
CA THR A 750 12.49 -54.00 37.80
C THR A 750 13.53 -54.81 38.60
N GLU A 751 14.00 -55.95 38.10
CA GLU A 751 15.04 -56.76 38.78
C GLU A 751 16.49 -56.29 38.53
N SER A 752 16.70 -55.14 37.89
CA SER A 752 18.02 -54.48 37.76
C SER A 752 18.10 -53.09 38.41
N PHE A 753 17.44 -52.93 39.56
CA PHE A 753 17.67 -51.79 40.47
C PHE A 753 18.88 -52.00 41.37
#